data_AF-A0A399D096-F1
#
_entry.id   AF-A0A399D096-F1
#
_cell.length_a   1.000
_cell.length_b   1.000
_cell.length_c   1.000
_cell.angle_alpha   90.00
_cell.angle_beta   90.00
_cell.angle_gamma   90.00
#
_symmetry.space_group_name_H-M   'P 1'
#
loop_
_entity.id
_entity.type
_entity.pdbx_description
1 polymer ?
#
loop_
_entity_poly.entity_id
_entity_poly.type
_entity_poly.pdbx_seq_one_letter_code
_entity_poly.pdbx_strand_id
1 'polypeptide(L)'
;MKISTLKLFTVLLMVFAISVSNAQKKVAYITSNRAMDVTASKTDDDAIIRLLKKDANFDVTVFAVADDATVDLNGFDIAVIQESFGSTSGILSPSGSAALSQISIPFLYNKVWAIKDGRAVTSGSPTGGGEIVGTTIEVDPAKQSHELFNAITFTSNKFDVFKETADDTGADGTKALNYARDVTLSNTNTLFGTASEITDAATTIFLNDIPAGTQIGSETLQARMIAFGQNFGAISKNNGTNFTDNGITLWRNALYSLARLPVPTTPVGAAQPTKVAYLTSNRTMDATASTTDDDVIIRLLKEDVNFDVTVFAVADDATVDLTGFELVVVQESFGSTASILSPTGSAALSQISVPFVYNKVYALKDGRAIASGSPTGGGDIAGKDIEVDPANQSNELFNGITFTDNKFTVFKETADDNGAGGTKALNYARGVTMSNTSTLLGEAAEITDAASSIFVNDIPSGTQIGSETTQARMISFGQNFGAISKNGGKNFTTNGLTLWRNALYSLAGITVPATPYVGVLVEPDLGPVKIINIDFGSDQNMTTPNWNNFTANHNNPDSVMQLIDSGGNETGIDAYVYDTFSSVNSSGTTTPDVTLDMPASATSDSYYGHAGEFNGKEVPTGGFKFVNLDPNTAYSFTIFGSRTATDNREAKYTVTGQNMGTASLNAASNTSEVATIENINPDGNGVITLDVSKGENNDNSVGFFYIGAIRIAYDTTTTVMELDALINIDCGDSATLAQPYWNNFSITHNTDGTTVQLVNAEGEMTGISAYVYDPFSAVNTAGTTSPAAAIDMPVNATSDSYYGHTGEFNGKVIPSGGFRFENLKQGSKYTFVIFGSRTASDNRDTKYTVVGGNTGTANLNVASNTSEVAVISDITPDAEGKIVLNVEKGDANDNSTGFFYIGAIRILSDAITSNDELKLDDDEISVYPVPFDNIIMLDKVPLYSTVSVYTITGSKILETRNNEGGKMSLNTSDLKAGIYILKISDNDTKIKAYKIIKR
;
A
#
# COMPACT_ATOMS: atom_id res chain seq x y z
N MET A 1 -44.52 8.79 41.28
CA MET A 1 -43.40 7.85 41.16
C MET A 1 -43.72 6.94 39.98
N LYS A 2 -43.62 7.40 38.72
CA LYS A 2 -42.44 7.47 37.84
C LYS A 2 -41.67 6.15 37.74
N ILE A 3 -41.96 5.40 36.68
CA ILE A 3 -41.06 4.76 35.68
C ILE A 3 -41.70 3.43 35.22
N SER A 4 -42.12 3.36 33.94
CA SER A 4 -41.90 2.23 33.01
C SER A 4 -42.99 2.13 31.92
N THR A 5 -42.92 2.98 30.89
CA THR A 5 -43.58 2.73 29.59
C THR A 5 -42.86 3.54 28.50
N LEU A 6 -41.67 3.06 28.10
CA LEU A 6 -41.08 3.42 26.80
C LEU A 6 -39.96 2.44 26.41
N LYS A 7 -40.34 1.21 26.05
CA LYS A 7 -39.51 0.28 25.26
C LYS A 7 -40.43 -0.52 24.34
N LEU A 8 -41.01 0.17 23.36
CA LEU A 8 -41.73 -0.43 22.24
C LEU A 8 -41.76 0.56 21.06
N PHE A 9 -40.57 1.04 20.63
CA PHE A 9 -40.45 1.93 19.47
C PHE A 9 -39.07 1.85 18.79
N THR A 10 -38.48 0.64 18.71
CA THR A 10 -37.17 0.46 18.03
C THR A 10 -37.01 -0.87 17.29
N VAL A 11 -38.13 -1.51 16.91
CA VAL A 11 -38.09 -2.71 16.05
C VAL A 11 -39.28 -2.65 15.08
N LEU A 12 -39.28 -1.65 14.18
CA LEU A 12 -40.01 -1.69 12.91
C LEU A 12 -39.58 -0.50 12.02
N LEU A 13 -38.29 -0.43 11.67
CA LEU A 13 -37.80 0.50 10.65
C LEU A 13 -36.61 -0.10 9.90
N MET A 14 -36.81 -1.31 9.37
CA MET A 14 -36.00 -1.86 8.28
C MET A 14 -36.99 -2.54 7.34
N VAL A 15 -36.78 -2.37 6.03
CA VAL A 15 -37.68 -2.74 4.93
C VAL A 15 -38.81 -1.74 4.65
N PHE A 16 -38.42 -0.51 4.30
CA PHE A 16 -38.92 0.17 3.10
C PHE A 16 -37.82 1.18 2.72
N ALA A 17 -36.80 0.70 2.01
CA ALA A 17 -36.03 1.58 1.16
C ALA A 17 -37.02 2.08 0.10
N ILE A 18 -37.57 3.27 0.32
CA ILE A 18 -38.20 4.03 -0.75
C ILE A 18 -37.04 4.29 -1.72
N SER A 19 -36.96 3.48 -2.78
CA SER A 19 -36.27 3.87 -3.99
C SER A 19 -37.01 5.10 -4.51
N VAL A 20 -36.59 6.27 -4.08
CA VAL A 20 -36.84 7.47 -4.86
C VAL A 20 -36.00 7.26 -6.11
N SER A 21 -36.58 6.64 -7.15
CA SER A 21 -35.97 6.64 -8.46
C SER A 21 -35.80 8.11 -8.83
N ASN A 22 -34.58 8.63 -8.80
CA ASN A 22 -34.31 9.89 -9.48
C ASN A 22 -34.77 9.68 -10.92
N ALA A 23 -35.71 10.52 -11.38
CA ALA A 23 -36.12 10.48 -12.78
C ALA A 23 -34.88 10.67 -13.65
N GLN A 24 -34.70 9.80 -14.64
CA GLN A 24 -33.57 9.86 -15.56
C GLN A 24 -33.51 11.24 -16.24
N LYS A 25 -32.29 11.74 -16.43
CA LYS A 25 -32.02 12.99 -17.13
C LYS A 25 -32.14 12.75 -18.63
N LYS A 26 -33.01 13.52 -19.28
CA LYS A 26 -33.27 13.39 -20.71
C LYS A 26 -32.15 14.06 -21.50
N VAL A 27 -31.46 13.29 -22.33
CA VAL A 27 -30.34 13.72 -23.15
C VAL A 27 -30.79 13.76 -24.62
N ALA A 28 -30.71 14.94 -25.24
CA ALA A 28 -30.81 15.06 -26.69
C ALA A 28 -29.41 14.92 -27.30
N TYR A 29 -29.15 13.80 -27.97
CA TYR A 29 -27.87 13.54 -28.63
C TYR A 29 -27.99 13.82 -30.13
N ILE A 30 -27.39 14.91 -30.62
CA ILE A 30 -27.52 15.39 -31.99
C ILE A 30 -26.27 15.06 -32.79
N THR A 31 -26.44 14.26 -33.84
CA THR A 31 -25.36 13.77 -34.71
C THR A 31 -25.78 13.80 -36.18
N SER A 32 -24.82 13.88 -37.10
CA SER A 32 -25.13 13.84 -38.53
C SER A 32 -25.58 12.44 -38.92
N ASN A 33 -26.49 12.33 -39.89
CA ASN A 33 -26.95 11.04 -40.39
C ASN A 33 -25.91 10.39 -41.32
N ARG A 34 -24.75 10.04 -40.78
CA ARG A 34 -23.62 9.42 -41.49
C ARG A 34 -22.99 8.33 -40.62
N ALA A 35 -22.75 7.16 -41.19
CA ALA A 35 -21.94 6.12 -40.56
C ALA A 35 -20.50 6.32 -41.01
N MET A 36 -19.57 6.46 -40.06
CA MET A 36 -18.18 6.83 -40.39
C MET A 36 -17.21 5.65 -40.28
N ASP A 37 -17.39 4.74 -39.34
CA ASP A 37 -16.63 3.48 -39.32
C ASP A 37 -17.24 2.48 -40.33
N VAL A 38 -16.40 1.91 -41.21
CA VAL A 38 -16.84 0.93 -42.24
C VAL A 38 -17.46 -0.35 -41.66
N THR A 39 -17.25 -0.62 -40.37
CA THR A 39 -17.79 -1.75 -39.62
C THR A 39 -19.02 -1.40 -38.78
N ALA A 40 -19.38 -0.12 -38.66
CA ALA A 40 -20.56 0.31 -37.90
C ALA A 40 -21.85 -0.18 -38.56
N SER A 41 -22.67 -0.90 -37.79
CA SER A 41 -23.93 -1.47 -38.30
C SER A 41 -25.07 -0.46 -38.39
N LYS A 42 -24.95 0.70 -37.72
CA LYS A 42 -25.93 1.79 -37.67
C LYS A 42 -25.25 3.15 -37.55
N THR A 43 -25.97 4.20 -37.95
CA THR A 43 -25.53 5.61 -37.82
C THR A 43 -25.58 6.15 -36.39
N ASP A 44 -26.18 5.41 -35.44
CA ASP A 44 -26.39 5.80 -34.04
C ASP A 44 -25.70 4.87 -33.01
N ASP A 45 -24.69 4.11 -33.43
CA ASP A 45 -23.92 3.19 -32.58
C ASP A 45 -22.49 3.70 -32.37
N ASP A 46 -22.33 4.74 -31.54
CA ASP A 46 -21.03 5.28 -31.13
C ASP A 46 -20.73 5.03 -29.63
N ALA A 47 -19.45 5.11 -29.24
CA ALA A 47 -19.00 4.83 -27.88
C ALA A 47 -19.69 5.69 -26.80
N ILE A 48 -19.99 6.96 -27.11
CA ILE A 48 -20.66 7.88 -26.18
C ILE A 48 -22.14 7.53 -26.05
N ILE A 49 -22.82 7.18 -27.16
CA ILE A 49 -24.20 6.67 -27.09
C ILE A 49 -24.27 5.40 -26.25
N ARG A 50 -23.33 4.46 -26.43
CA ARG A 50 -23.27 3.23 -25.63
C ARG A 50 -22.98 3.50 -24.15
N LEU A 51 -22.06 4.42 -23.86
CA LEU A 51 -21.80 4.90 -22.51
C LEU A 51 -23.09 5.41 -21.85
N LEU A 52 -23.81 6.30 -22.52
CA LEU A 52 -25.00 6.94 -21.94
C LEU A 52 -26.20 6.01 -21.84
N LYS A 53 -26.42 5.11 -22.81
CA LYS A 53 -27.50 4.11 -22.74
C LYS A 53 -27.26 3.06 -21.65
N LYS A 54 -26.01 2.80 -21.27
CA LYS A 54 -25.65 1.88 -20.17
C LYS A 54 -25.82 2.53 -18.79
N ASP A 55 -25.75 3.85 -18.71
CA ASP A 55 -25.86 4.60 -17.46
C ASP A 55 -27.32 4.77 -17.03
N ALA A 56 -27.66 4.28 -15.85
CA ALA A 56 -29.03 4.32 -15.34
C ALA A 56 -29.56 5.74 -15.06
N ASN A 57 -28.69 6.77 -15.03
CA ASN A 57 -29.11 8.15 -14.77
C ASN A 57 -29.59 8.89 -16.02
N PHE A 58 -29.38 8.37 -17.22
CA PHE A 58 -29.70 9.04 -18.48
C PHE A 58 -30.78 8.33 -19.30
N ASP A 59 -31.66 9.12 -19.90
CA ASP A 59 -32.60 8.69 -20.93
C ASP A 59 -32.21 9.38 -22.24
N VAL A 60 -31.65 8.61 -23.18
CA VAL A 60 -30.97 9.15 -24.37
C VAL A 60 -31.85 9.07 -25.60
N THR A 61 -32.18 10.22 -26.17
CA THR A 61 -32.80 10.31 -27.50
C THR A 61 -31.76 10.75 -28.53
N VAL A 62 -31.53 9.90 -29.54
CA VAL A 62 -30.59 10.19 -30.63
C VAL A 62 -31.30 10.84 -31.81
N PHE A 63 -30.83 12.01 -32.23
CA PHE A 63 -31.25 12.75 -33.41
C PHE A 63 -30.16 12.65 -34.48
N ALA A 64 -30.19 11.57 -35.27
CA ALA A 64 -29.36 11.42 -36.46
C ALA A 64 -30.00 12.16 -37.65
N VAL A 65 -29.52 13.36 -37.97
CA VAL A 65 -30.22 14.31 -38.86
C VAL A 65 -29.36 14.83 -40.01
N ALA A 66 -30.00 15.43 -41.01
CA ALA A 66 -29.32 16.11 -42.11
C ALA A 66 -28.62 17.41 -41.64
N ASP A 67 -27.62 17.85 -42.39
CA ASP A 67 -26.77 19.02 -42.08
C ASP A 67 -27.55 20.34 -41.89
N ASP A 68 -28.77 20.47 -42.41
CA ASP A 68 -29.64 21.66 -42.35
C ASP A 68 -30.96 21.42 -41.60
N ALA A 69 -31.07 20.29 -40.88
CA ALA A 69 -32.27 19.95 -40.13
C ALA A 69 -32.48 20.89 -38.93
N THR A 70 -33.73 20.93 -38.44
CA THR A 70 -34.11 21.59 -37.20
C THR A 70 -34.44 20.53 -36.15
N VAL A 71 -33.85 20.64 -34.96
CA VAL A 71 -34.10 19.77 -33.81
C VAL A 71 -34.74 20.59 -32.69
N ASP A 72 -35.86 20.10 -32.16
CA ASP A 72 -36.53 20.70 -31.00
C ASP A 72 -35.93 20.12 -29.71
N LEU A 73 -35.36 21.00 -28.87
CA LEU A 73 -34.74 20.64 -27.60
C LEU A 73 -35.70 20.79 -26.40
N ASN A 74 -36.96 21.18 -26.64
CA ASN A 74 -37.94 21.31 -25.58
C ASN A 74 -38.19 19.96 -24.88
N GLY A 75 -38.13 19.96 -23.55
CA GLY A 75 -38.37 18.79 -22.71
C GLY A 75 -37.14 17.90 -22.45
N PHE A 76 -35.96 18.31 -22.93
CA PHE A 76 -34.68 17.69 -22.57
C PHE A 76 -33.98 18.46 -21.45
N ASP A 77 -33.18 17.76 -20.64
CA ASP A 77 -32.40 18.35 -19.55
C ASP A 77 -31.04 18.85 -20.05
N ILE A 78 -30.41 18.09 -20.96
CA ILE A 78 -29.11 18.42 -21.56
C ILE A 78 -29.08 18.06 -23.05
N ALA A 79 -28.21 18.73 -23.81
CA ALA A 79 -27.96 18.42 -25.22
C ALA A 79 -26.48 18.08 -25.48
N VAL A 80 -26.23 17.24 -26.50
CA VAL A 80 -24.89 16.92 -27.01
C VAL A 80 -24.86 17.23 -28.51
N ILE A 81 -24.01 18.17 -28.92
CA ILE A 81 -23.76 18.48 -30.32
C ILE A 81 -22.45 17.80 -30.72
N GLN A 82 -22.55 16.75 -31.52
CA GLN A 82 -21.41 15.90 -31.85
C GLN A 82 -20.60 16.41 -33.06
N GLU A 83 -19.31 16.07 -33.12
CA GLU A 83 -18.35 16.52 -34.12
C GLU A 83 -18.70 16.05 -35.55
N SER A 84 -19.51 15.00 -35.68
CA SER A 84 -19.95 14.38 -36.93
C SER A 84 -20.51 15.29 -38.05
N PHE A 85 -20.87 16.56 -37.78
CA PHE A 85 -21.36 17.51 -38.80
C PHE A 85 -20.22 18.13 -39.62
N GLY A 86 -20.52 18.67 -40.80
CA GLY A 86 -19.59 19.60 -41.44
C GLY A 86 -19.50 20.91 -40.65
N SER A 87 -18.32 21.56 -40.62
CA SER A 87 -18.18 22.85 -39.93
C SER A 87 -19.02 24.01 -40.53
N THR A 88 -19.56 23.81 -41.73
CA THR A 88 -20.45 24.74 -42.45
C THR A 88 -21.90 24.25 -42.52
N SER A 89 -22.25 23.18 -41.79
CA SER A 89 -23.61 22.63 -41.79
C SER A 89 -24.60 23.68 -41.26
N GLY A 90 -25.74 23.81 -41.95
CA GLY A 90 -26.74 24.85 -41.67
C GLY A 90 -27.29 24.81 -40.24
N ILE A 91 -27.37 23.61 -39.64
CA ILE A 91 -27.79 23.41 -38.25
C ILE A 91 -26.90 24.13 -37.22
N LEU A 92 -25.62 24.36 -37.56
CA LEU A 92 -24.64 25.05 -36.70
C LEU A 92 -24.54 26.56 -36.97
N SER A 93 -25.12 27.06 -38.06
CA SER A 93 -25.11 28.50 -38.40
C SER A 93 -25.86 29.32 -37.33
N PRO A 94 -25.64 30.64 -37.20
CA PRO A 94 -26.36 31.49 -36.23
C PRO A 94 -27.90 31.39 -36.27
N SER A 95 -28.47 30.96 -37.40
CA SER A 95 -29.91 30.72 -37.58
C SER A 95 -30.35 29.25 -37.40
N GLY A 96 -29.42 28.32 -37.24
CA GLY A 96 -29.68 26.88 -37.10
C GLY A 96 -30.07 26.49 -35.67
N SER A 97 -30.74 25.35 -35.50
CA SER A 97 -31.22 24.91 -34.19
C SER A 97 -30.13 24.48 -33.21
N ALA A 98 -28.91 24.19 -33.69
CA ALA A 98 -27.76 23.89 -32.84
C ALA A 98 -26.78 25.07 -32.76
N ALA A 99 -27.21 26.29 -33.14
CA ALA A 99 -26.41 27.49 -32.94
C ALA A 99 -26.23 27.79 -31.46
N LEU A 100 -25.10 28.41 -31.11
CA LEU A 100 -24.72 28.71 -29.74
C LEU A 100 -25.79 29.56 -28.99
N SER A 101 -26.43 30.50 -29.68
CA SER A 101 -27.50 31.36 -29.10
C SER A 101 -28.90 30.73 -29.08
N GLN A 102 -29.12 29.62 -29.80
CA GLN A 102 -30.43 28.97 -29.92
C GLN A 102 -30.62 27.84 -28.89
N ILE A 103 -29.53 27.31 -28.31
CA ILE A 103 -29.59 26.24 -27.31
C ILE A 103 -29.82 26.86 -25.91
N SER A 104 -30.99 26.59 -25.33
CA SER A 104 -31.44 27.16 -24.04
C SER A 104 -31.31 26.23 -22.83
N ILE A 105 -30.82 25.01 -23.03
CA ILE A 105 -30.53 24.02 -21.98
C ILE A 105 -29.02 23.77 -21.90
N PRO A 106 -28.44 23.34 -20.76
CA PRO A 106 -27.02 23.02 -20.68
C PRO A 106 -26.59 22.02 -21.76
N PHE A 107 -25.42 22.23 -22.36
CA PHE A 107 -25.02 21.41 -23.50
C PHE A 107 -23.52 21.17 -23.62
N LEU A 108 -23.18 20.03 -24.19
CA LEU A 108 -21.83 19.68 -24.62
C LEU A 108 -21.72 19.97 -26.11
N TYR A 109 -20.70 20.74 -26.51
CA TYR A 109 -20.47 21.14 -27.90
C TYR A 109 -19.12 20.62 -28.38
N ASN A 110 -19.11 19.44 -29.00
CA ASN A 110 -17.92 18.84 -29.58
C ASN A 110 -17.80 19.23 -31.06
N LYS A 111 -17.75 20.53 -31.38
CA LYS A 111 -17.55 21.01 -32.76
C LYS A 111 -16.86 22.36 -32.78
N VAL A 112 -15.79 22.51 -31.99
CA VAL A 112 -15.11 23.80 -31.81
C VAL A 112 -14.59 24.38 -33.13
N TRP A 113 -14.25 23.54 -34.11
CA TRP A 113 -13.86 24.00 -35.46
C TRP A 113 -14.92 24.84 -36.20
N ALA A 114 -16.19 24.72 -35.82
CA ALA A 114 -17.27 25.54 -36.39
C ALA A 114 -17.32 26.95 -35.79
N ILE A 115 -16.66 27.21 -34.65
CA ILE A 115 -16.70 28.50 -33.94
C ILE A 115 -15.67 29.46 -34.55
N LYS A 116 -15.94 29.91 -35.79
CA LYS A 116 -15.12 30.84 -36.58
C LYS A 116 -16.01 31.75 -37.41
N ASP A 117 -15.47 32.90 -37.83
CA ASP A 117 -16.22 33.84 -38.66
C ASP A 117 -16.71 33.20 -39.98
N GLY A 118 -17.97 33.45 -40.33
CA GLY A 118 -18.66 32.85 -41.47
C GLY A 118 -19.17 31.42 -41.25
N ARG A 119 -19.14 30.90 -40.01
CA ARG A 119 -19.64 29.56 -39.64
C ARG A 119 -20.66 29.65 -38.52
N ALA A 120 -20.36 29.14 -37.32
CA ALA A 120 -21.24 29.23 -36.15
C ALA A 120 -21.28 30.64 -35.54
N VAL A 121 -20.34 31.52 -35.90
CA VAL A 121 -20.30 32.93 -35.50
C VAL A 121 -20.03 33.82 -36.71
N THR A 122 -20.41 35.10 -36.65
CA THR A 122 -20.19 36.11 -37.71
C THR A 122 -19.15 37.17 -37.32
N SER A 123 -18.30 36.88 -36.33
CA SER A 123 -17.17 37.72 -35.96
C SER A 123 -16.05 36.87 -35.33
N GLY A 124 -14.79 37.29 -35.51
CA GLY A 124 -13.58 36.53 -35.15
C GLY A 124 -12.69 36.30 -36.39
N SER A 125 -11.78 35.33 -36.31
CA SER A 125 -10.94 34.95 -37.46
C SER A 125 -11.59 33.82 -38.28
N PRO A 126 -11.70 33.94 -39.62
CA PRO A 126 -12.19 32.84 -40.48
C PRO A 126 -11.19 31.68 -40.60
N THR A 127 -9.92 31.90 -40.24
CA THR A 127 -8.83 30.91 -40.33
C THR A 127 -8.23 30.51 -38.97
N GLY A 128 -8.71 31.07 -37.86
CA GLY A 128 -8.16 30.81 -36.52
C GLY A 128 -8.45 29.39 -36.02
N GLY A 129 -7.41 28.57 -35.78
CA GLY A 129 -7.48 27.22 -35.20
C GLY A 129 -6.61 26.20 -35.94
N GLY A 130 -6.37 25.03 -35.36
CA GLY A 130 -5.78 23.86 -36.04
C GLY A 130 -6.36 22.49 -35.62
N GLU A 131 -5.98 21.45 -36.36
CA GLU A 131 -5.91 20.09 -35.83
C GLU A 131 -4.67 20.00 -34.92
N ILE A 132 -4.72 19.13 -33.92
CA ILE A 132 -3.61 18.81 -33.00
C ILE A 132 -3.10 17.41 -33.36
N VAL A 133 -1.78 17.26 -33.44
CA VAL A 133 -1.12 16.04 -33.94
C VAL A 133 -0.98 14.96 -32.85
N GLY A 134 -1.29 15.30 -31.59
CA GLY A 134 -1.30 14.37 -30.45
C GLY A 134 -2.70 13.93 -29.99
N THR A 135 -2.73 12.94 -29.11
CA THR A 135 -3.95 12.39 -28.49
C THR A 135 -4.19 12.89 -27.05
N THR A 136 -3.32 13.78 -26.57
CA THR A 136 -3.19 14.14 -25.16
C THR A 136 -3.75 15.54 -24.88
N ILE A 137 -4.40 15.69 -23.73
CA ILE A 137 -4.78 16.99 -23.16
C ILE A 137 -3.86 17.31 -21.98
N GLU A 138 -3.38 18.54 -21.93
CA GLU A 138 -2.65 19.10 -20.79
C GLU A 138 -3.59 19.98 -19.95
N VAL A 139 -3.57 19.83 -18.64
CA VAL A 139 -4.42 20.57 -17.70
C VAL A 139 -3.54 21.23 -16.65
N ASP A 140 -3.69 22.55 -16.51
CA ASP A 140 -3.04 23.31 -15.45
C ASP A 140 -3.35 22.68 -14.08
N PRO A 141 -2.35 22.39 -13.23
CA PRO A 141 -2.55 21.86 -11.88
C PRO A 141 -3.65 22.56 -11.08
N ALA A 142 -3.80 23.88 -11.25
CA ALA A 142 -4.84 24.67 -10.56
C ALA A 142 -6.28 24.30 -10.98
N LYS A 143 -6.45 23.65 -12.14
CA LYS A 143 -7.75 23.23 -12.69
C LYS A 143 -8.00 21.74 -12.59
N GLN A 144 -7.00 20.92 -12.26
CA GLN A 144 -7.13 19.46 -12.17
C GLN A 144 -8.10 19.00 -11.07
N SER A 145 -8.34 19.83 -10.04
CA SER A 145 -9.34 19.55 -8.98
C SER A 145 -10.78 19.83 -9.40
N HIS A 146 -11.02 20.30 -10.62
CA HIS A 146 -12.37 20.55 -11.11
C HIS A 146 -13.12 19.24 -11.37
N GLU A 147 -14.43 19.21 -11.11
CA GLU A 147 -15.27 18.01 -11.20
C GLU A 147 -15.20 17.30 -12.58
N LEU A 148 -14.87 18.03 -13.65
CA LEU A 148 -14.67 17.44 -14.98
C LEU A 148 -13.53 16.41 -15.02
N PHE A 149 -12.59 16.51 -14.10
CA PHE A 149 -11.41 15.67 -14.02
C PHE A 149 -11.46 14.65 -12.88
N ASN A 150 -12.61 14.48 -12.22
CA ASN A 150 -12.78 13.41 -11.23
C ASN A 150 -12.47 12.04 -11.87
N ALA A 151 -11.64 11.25 -11.19
CA ALA A 151 -11.21 9.93 -11.67
C ALA A 151 -10.41 9.92 -12.98
N ILE A 152 -9.81 11.06 -13.36
CA ILE A 152 -8.82 11.14 -14.43
C ILE A 152 -7.43 11.14 -13.81
N THR A 153 -6.58 10.20 -14.24
CA THR A 153 -5.18 10.14 -13.80
C THR A 153 -4.31 11.01 -14.71
N PHE A 154 -3.54 11.92 -14.12
CA PHE A 154 -2.62 12.79 -14.83
C PHE A 154 -1.17 12.29 -14.70
N THR A 155 -0.44 12.27 -15.81
CA THR A 155 1.01 12.06 -15.86
C THR A 155 1.65 13.34 -16.36
N SER A 156 2.45 14.02 -15.53
CA SER A 156 3.06 15.31 -15.87
C SER A 156 2.04 16.35 -16.37
N ASN A 157 0.92 16.50 -15.65
CA ASN A 157 -0.21 17.38 -15.97
C ASN A 157 -0.97 17.04 -17.25
N LYS A 158 -0.77 15.83 -17.78
CA LYS A 158 -1.33 15.38 -19.06
C LYS A 158 -2.11 14.09 -18.91
N PHE A 159 -3.10 13.88 -19.77
CA PHE A 159 -3.73 12.58 -19.93
C PHE A 159 -4.09 12.34 -21.40
N ASP A 160 -3.97 11.09 -21.83
CA ASP A 160 -4.36 10.69 -23.17
C ASP A 160 -5.88 10.54 -23.24
N VAL A 161 -6.49 11.11 -24.27
CA VAL A 161 -7.92 10.96 -24.58
C VAL A 161 -8.13 9.73 -25.47
N PHE A 162 -7.23 9.57 -26.44
CA PHE A 162 -7.26 8.49 -27.43
C PHE A 162 -5.97 7.69 -27.39
N LYS A 163 -6.06 6.40 -27.72
CA LYS A 163 -4.90 5.50 -27.87
C LYS A 163 -4.11 5.84 -29.14
N GLU A 164 -4.83 6.16 -30.22
CA GLU A 164 -4.26 6.43 -31.53
C GLU A 164 -4.99 7.56 -32.27
N THR A 165 -4.32 8.14 -33.27
CA THR A 165 -4.91 9.09 -34.22
C THR A 165 -5.70 8.37 -35.32
N ALA A 166 -6.57 9.11 -36.01
CA ALA A 166 -7.44 8.62 -37.07
C ALA A 166 -7.60 9.64 -38.22
N ASP A 167 -8.21 9.23 -39.33
CA ASP A 167 -8.80 10.15 -40.30
C ASP A 167 -10.27 10.45 -39.96
N ASP A 168 -10.95 11.27 -40.76
CA ASP A 168 -12.35 11.65 -40.49
C ASP A 168 -13.33 10.45 -40.57
N THR A 169 -12.91 9.31 -41.11
CA THR A 169 -13.69 8.06 -41.20
C THR A 169 -13.35 7.05 -40.11
N GLY A 170 -12.44 7.38 -39.19
CA GLY A 170 -12.00 6.45 -38.15
C GLY A 170 -10.99 5.39 -38.62
N ALA A 171 -10.51 5.49 -39.86
CA ALA A 171 -9.36 4.72 -40.34
C ALA A 171 -8.04 5.33 -39.85
N ASP A 172 -6.89 4.72 -40.18
CA ASP A 172 -5.58 5.27 -39.84
C ASP A 172 -5.36 6.66 -40.45
N GLY A 173 -4.98 7.62 -39.61
CA GLY A 173 -4.76 9.01 -40.03
C GLY A 173 -4.08 9.81 -38.93
N THR A 174 -4.05 11.15 -39.07
CA THR A 174 -3.23 12.04 -38.23
C THR A 174 -4.05 12.95 -37.31
N LYS A 175 -5.37 12.74 -37.20
CA LYS A 175 -6.29 13.60 -36.46
C LYS A 175 -6.72 12.93 -35.15
N ALA A 176 -6.81 13.71 -34.09
CA ALA A 176 -7.38 13.24 -32.82
C ALA A 176 -8.10 14.38 -32.09
N LEU A 177 -7.46 15.55 -32.04
CA LEU A 177 -7.93 16.72 -31.33
C LEU A 177 -7.94 17.93 -32.28
N ASN A 178 -8.80 18.92 -32.03
CA ASN A 178 -8.90 20.16 -32.81
C ASN A 178 -9.29 21.35 -31.93
N TYR A 179 -9.00 22.58 -32.36
CA TYR A 179 -9.34 23.78 -31.60
C TYR A 179 -9.71 24.96 -32.51
N ALA A 180 -10.45 25.93 -31.97
CA ALA A 180 -10.60 27.25 -32.56
C ALA A 180 -9.80 28.27 -31.75
N ARG A 181 -9.22 29.28 -32.40
CA ARG A 181 -8.55 30.42 -31.75
C ARG A 181 -8.94 31.73 -32.42
N ASP A 182 -8.48 32.85 -31.86
CA ASP A 182 -8.83 34.19 -32.34
C ASP A 182 -10.36 34.44 -32.29
N VAL A 183 -11.03 33.80 -31.32
CA VAL A 183 -12.46 33.99 -31.05
C VAL A 183 -12.62 35.07 -29.99
N THR A 184 -13.49 36.05 -30.24
CA THR A 184 -13.81 37.07 -29.24
C THR A 184 -14.65 36.47 -28.12
N LEU A 185 -14.11 36.44 -26.90
CA LEU A 185 -14.78 35.93 -25.70
C LEU A 185 -14.97 37.05 -24.68
N SER A 186 -16.20 37.23 -24.17
CA SER A 186 -16.44 38.17 -23.06
C SER A 186 -15.96 37.64 -21.71
N ASN A 187 -15.73 36.33 -21.60
CA ASN A 187 -15.11 35.67 -20.45
C ASN A 187 -13.96 34.77 -20.94
N THR A 188 -12.74 35.17 -20.62
CA THR A 188 -11.52 34.49 -21.07
C THR A 188 -11.04 33.42 -20.10
N ASN A 189 -11.60 33.32 -18.89
CA ASN A 189 -11.22 32.30 -17.90
C ASN A 189 -12.09 31.04 -18.00
N THR A 190 -12.19 30.50 -19.22
CA THR A 190 -13.07 29.35 -19.52
C THR A 190 -12.32 28.14 -20.07
N LEU A 191 -11.03 28.25 -20.40
CA LEU A 191 -10.21 27.16 -20.93
C LEU A 191 -9.68 26.28 -19.78
N PHE A 192 -10.01 24.99 -19.80
CA PHE A 192 -9.64 24.01 -18.78
C PHE A 192 -8.52 23.07 -19.23
N GLY A 193 -8.49 22.68 -20.51
CA GLY A 193 -7.40 21.92 -21.11
C GLY A 193 -6.72 22.67 -22.24
N THR A 194 -5.46 22.35 -22.49
CA THR A 194 -4.63 22.84 -23.59
C THR A 194 -3.93 21.68 -24.30
N ALA A 195 -3.22 22.01 -25.38
CA ALA A 195 -2.33 21.11 -26.11
C ALA A 195 -1.11 21.91 -26.57
N SER A 196 -0.03 21.24 -26.95
CA SER A 196 1.24 21.87 -27.35
C SER A 196 1.10 22.93 -28.46
N GLU A 197 0.11 22.77 -29.34
CA GLU A 197 -0.16 23.63 -30.48
C GLU A 197 -1.00 24.86 -30.12
N ILE A 198 -1.53 24.94 -28.90
CA ILE A 198 -2.32 26.06 -28.39
C ILE A 198 -1.38 27.01 -27.64
N THR A 199 -1.11 28.17 -28.25
CA THR A 199 -0.20 29.19 -27.70
C THR A 199 -0.92 30.43 -27.15
N ASP A 200 -2.18 30.65 -27.49
CA ASP A 200 -3.01 31.76 -27.00
C ASP A 200 -4.27 31.24 -26.31
N ALA A 201 -4.18 31.03 -24.99
CA ALA A 201 -5.28 30.51 -24.18
C ALA A 201 -6.49 31.45 -24.10
N ALA A 202 -6.31 32.77 -24.24
CA ALA A 202 -7.35 33.75 -23.96
C ALA A 202 -8.43 33.82 -25.05
N THR A 203 -8.10 33.42 -26.27
CA THR A 203 -9.00 33.45 -27.44
C THR A 203 -9.32 32.05 -27.99
N THR A 204 -8.92 31.01 -27.26
CA THR A 204 -9.05 29.61 -27.70
C THR A 204 -10.29 28.93 -27.12
N ILE A 205 -10.95 28.15 -27.99
CA ILE A 205 -11.95 27.17 -27.60
C ILE A 205 -11.43 25.77 -27.98
N PHE A 206 -11.21 24.94 -26.97
CA PHE A 206 -10.71 23.58 -27.07
C PHE A 206 -11.40 22.67 -26.05
N LEU A 207 -10.92 22.63 -24.80
CA LEU A 207 -11.61 22.06 -23.65
C LEU A 207 -12.01 23.21 -22.74
N ASN A 208 -13.25 23.71 -22.89
CA ASN A 208 -13.73 24.86 -22.12
C ASN A 208 -14.98 24.53 -21.32
N ASP A 209 -15.12 25.19 -20.17
CA ASP A 209 -16.38 25.30 -19.43
C ASP A 209 -16.84 26.75 -19.44
N ILE A 210 -17.90 27.03 -20.20
CA ILE A 210 -18.33 28.37 -20.56
C ILE A 210 -19.70 28.65 -19.92
N PRO A 211 -19.81 29.62 -18.99
CA PRO A 211 -21.08 29.94 -18.35
C PRO A 211 -22.05 30.63 -19.30
N ALA A 212 -23.35 30.50 -19.01
CA ALA A 212 -24.40 31.23 -19.70
C ALA A 212 -24.15 32.76 -19.67
N GLY A 213 -24.59 33.45 -20.72
CA GLY A 213 -24.36 34.88 -20.91
C GLY A 213 -22.98 35.25 -21.46
N THR A 214 -22.06 34.29 -21.63
CA THR A 214 -20.79 34.55 -22.30
C THR A 214 -21.03 34.83 -23.78
N GLN A 215 -20.44 35.92 -24.28
CA GLN A 215 -20.42 36.25 -25.70
C GLN A 215 -19.25 35.51 -26.37
N ILE A 216 -19.55 34.81 -27.47
CA ILE A 216 -18.60 34.08 -28.31
C ILE A 216 -18.78 34.57 -29.75
N GLY A 217 -17.87 35.43 -30.20
CA GLY A 217 -18.02 36.12 -31.48
C GLY A 217 -19.34 36.92 -31.53
N SER A 218 -20.23 36.56 -32.46
CA SER A 218 -21.55 37.20 -32.62
C SER A 218 -22.62 36.61 -31.70
N GLU A 219 -22.37 35.46 -31.11
CA GLU A 219 -23.38 34.70 -30.36
C GLU A 219 -23.28 34.97 -28.87
N THR A 220 -24.42 34.94 -28.17
CA THR A 220 -24.47 34.98 -26.70
C THR A 220 -25.10 33.69 -26.20
N LEU A 221 -24.39 32.96 -25.33
CA LEU A 221 -24.88 31.70 -24.78
C LEU A 221 -26.12 31.91 -23.90
N GLN A 222 -27.16 31.11 -24.12
CA GLN A 222 -28.35 31.11 -23.26
C GLN A 222 -28.23 30.14 -22.07
N ALA A 223 -27.34 29.14 -22.18
CA ALA A 223 -27.07 28.15 -21.15
C ALA A 223 -25.57 27.85 -21.03
N ARG A 224 -25.16 27.13 -19.97
CA ARG A 224 -23.78 26.68 -19.78
C ARG A 224 -23.39 25.71 -20.90
N MET A 225 -22.21 25.91 -21.48
CA MET A 225 -21.64 25.06 -22.53
C MET A 225 -20.33 24.46 -22.05
N ILE A 226 -20.17 23.14 -22.20
CA ILE A 226 -18.84 22.51 -22.17
C ILE A 226 -18.42 22.23 -23.61
N ALA A 227 -17.29 22.79 -24.03
CA ALA A 227 -16.78 22.62 -25.39
C ALA A 227 -15.66 21.58 -25.41
N PHE A 228 -15.72 20.66 -26.36
CA PHE A 228 -14.66 19.68 -26.63
C PHE A 228 -14.12 19.85 -28.05
N GLY A 229 -12.81 19.68 -28.17
CA GLY A 229 -12.08 19.65 -29.43
C GLY A 229 -11.62 18.26 -29.78
N GLN A 230 -12.54 17.31 -29.87
CA GLN A 230 -12.22 15.89 -30.12
C GLN A 230 -12.79 15.44 -31.46
N ASN A 231 -11.93 14.94 -32.34
CA ASN A 231 -12.28 14.55 -33.71
C ASN A 231 -13.20 13.31 -33.72
N PHE A 232 -14.29 13.33 -34.50
CA PHE A 232 -15.25 12.23 -34.54
C PHE A 232 -14.67 10.93 -35.09
N GLY A 233 -13.71 11.01 -36.01
CA GLY A 233 -13.01 9.85 -36.54
C GLY A 233 -12.24 9.11 -35.44
N ALA A 234 -11.50 9.84 -34.60
CA ALA A 234 -10.80 9.25 -33.46
C ALA A 234 -11.76 8.66 -32.42
N ILE A 235 -12.93 9.28 -32.21
CA ILE A 235 -14.03 8.76 -31.39
C ILE A 235 -14.59 7.45 -31.97
N SER A 236 -14.66 7.33 -33.29
CA SER A 236 -15.28 6.19 -33.98
C SER A 236 -14.33 5.02 -34.22
N LYS A 237 -13.01 5.28 -34.29
CA LYS A 237 -11.97 4.29 -34.60
C LYS A 237 -12.10 3.02 -33.77
N ASN A 238 -11.91 1.87 -34.43
CA ASN A 238 -12.03 0.54 -33.85
C ASN A 238 -13.39 0.33 -33.17
N ASN A 239 -14.47 0.78 -33.82
CA ASN A 239 -15.81 0.77 -33.23
C ASN A 239 -15.81 1.41 -31.83
N GLY A 240 -15.12 2.54 -31.65
CA GLY A 240 -15.09 3.31 -30.42
C GLY A 240 -14.22 2.78 -29.27
N THR A 241 -13.43 1.72 -29.47
CA THR A 241 -12.47 1.24 -28.45
C THR A 241 -11.16 2.03 -28.43
N ASN A 242 -11.03 3.04 -29.31
CA ASN A 242 -9.87 3.93 -29.37
C ASN A 242 -9.79 4.93 -28.20
N PHE A 243 -10.86 5.11 -27.42
CA PHE A 243 -10.77 5.85 -26.16
C PHE A 243 -9.83 5.14 -25.17
N THR A 244 -9.10 5.94 -24.40
CA THR A 244 -8.54 5.52 -23.10
C THR A 244 -9.63 5.61 -22.02
N ASP A 245 -9.41 5.00 -20.86
CA ASP A 245 -10.31 5.13 -19.71
C ASP A 245 -10.47 6.60 -19.28
N ASN A 246 -9.37 7.37 -19.29
CA ASN A 246 -9.41 8.81 -19.02
C ASN A 246 -10.27 9.59 -20.03
N GLY A 247 -10.12 9.28 -21.32
CA GLY A 247 -10.87 9.96 -22.39
C GLY A 247 -12.37 9.73 -22.31
N ILE A 248 -12.79 8.48 -22.10
CA ILE A 248 -14.23 8.16 -21.95
C ILE A 248 -14.78 8.62 -20.58
N THR A 249 -13.95 8.67 -19.54
CA THR A 249 -14.27 9.27 -18.24
C THR A 249 -14.57 10.76 -18.35
N LEU A 250 -13.77 11.51 -19.12
CA LEU A 250 -13.99 12.94 -19.35
C LEU A 250 -15.38 13.23 -19.96
N TRP A 251 -15.81 12.41 -20.92
CA TRP A 251 -17.15 12.51 -21.51
C TRP A 251 -18.27 12.28 -20.48
N ARG A 252 -18.15 11.23 -19.66
CA ARG A 252 -19.10 10.98 -18.58
C ARG A 252 -19.17 12.19 -17.64
N ASN A 253 -18.02 12.67 -17.17
CA ASN A 253 -17.96 13.74 -16.17
C ASN A 253 -18.58 15.04 -16.69
N ALA A 254 -18.35 15.39 -17.95
CA ALA A 254 -18.97 16.56 -18.57
C ALA A 254 -20.51 16.47 -18.59
N LEU A 255 -21.05 15.29 -18.88
CA LEU A 255 -22.50 15.09 -18.96
C LEU A 255 -23.15 15.05 -17.57
N TYR A 256 -22.50 14.45 -16.57
CA TYR A 256 -22.93 14.53 -15.17
C TYR A 256 -22.91 15.96 -14.66
N SER A 257 -21.84 16.71 -14.94
CA SER A 257 -21.70 18.12 -14.56
C SER A 257 -22.79 19.00 -15.19
N LEU A 258 -23.06 18.84 -16.49
CA LEU A 258 -24.14 19.57 -17.18
C LEU A 258 -25.53 19.21 -16.63
N ALA A 259 -25.74 17.94 -16.29
CA ALA A 259 -26.99 17.44 -15.72
C ALA A 259 -27.17 17.80 -14.23
N ARG A 260 -26.13 18.38 -13.60
CA ARG A 260 -26.05 18.65 -12.15
C ARG A 260 -26.21 17.36 -11.32
N LEU A 261 -25.62 16.28 -11.79
CA LEU A 261 -25.48 15.03 -11.06
C LEU A 261 -24.09 15.00 -10.37
N PRO A 262 -23.96 14.35 -9.19
CA PRO A 262 -22.65 14.15 -8.58
C PRO A 262 -21.72 13.38 -9.53
N VAL A 263 -20.58 13.97 -9.90
CA VAL A 263 -19.64 13.32 -10.82
C VAL A 263 -18.95 12.13 -10.13
N PRO A 264 -19.02 10.91 -10.69
CA PRO A 264 -18.43 9.73 -10.06
C PRO A 264 -16.91 9.84 -9.85
N THR A 265 -16.41 9.26 -8.76
CA THR A 265 -14.99 9.26 -8.38
C THR A 265 -14.22 8.03 -8.88
N THR A 266 -14.87 7.11 -9.58
CA THR A 266 -14.24 5.95 -10.22
C THR A 266 -14.14 6.15 -11.74
N PRO A 267 -13.07 5.68 -12.42
CA PRO A 267 -12.96 5.81 -13.87
C PRO A 267 -14.01 4.99 -14.62
N VAL A 268 -14.45 5.47 -15.79
CA VAL A 268 -15.17 4.65 -16.76
C VAL A 268 -14.18 3.65 -17.35
N GLY A 269 -14.45 2.36 -17.19
CA GLY A 269 -13.55 1.29 -17.66
C GLY A 269 -12.77 0.60 -16.56
N ALA A 270 -12.87 1.05 -15.29
CA ALA A 270 -12.32 0.31 -14.15
C ALA A 270 -12.81 -1.14 -14.20
N ALA A 271 -11.85 -2.09 -14.20
CA ALA A 271 -12.13 -3.52 -14.15
C ALA A 271 -13.13 -3.76 -13.02
N GLN A 272 -14.29 -4.31 -13.37
CA GLN A 272 -15.21 -4.75 -12.33
C GLN A 272 -14.58 -5.97 -11.66
N PRO A 273 -14.69 -6.10 -10.33
CA PRO A 273 -14.20 -7.28 -9.66
C PRO A 273 -14.85 -8.52 -10.26
N THR A 274 -14.02 -9.53 -10.56
CA THR A 274 -14.48 -10.81 -11.10
C THR A 274 -15.37 -11.48 -10.07
N LYS A 275 -16.60 -11.85 -10.46
CA LYS A 275 -17.54 -12.51 -9.54
C LYS A 275 -17.14 -13.96 -9.29
N VAL A 276 -16.78 -14.27 -8.07
CA VAL A 276 -16.31 -15.60 -7.65
C VAL A 276 -17.38 -16.33 -6.83
N ALA A 277 -17.76 -17.53 -7.28
CA ALA A 277 -18.52 -18.47 -6.45
C ALA A 277 -17.56 -19.42 -5.72
N TYR A 278 -17.48 -19.30 -4.40
CA TYR A 278 -16.62 -20.14 -3.57
C TYR A 278 -17.47 -21.23 -2.89
N LEU A 279 -17.33 -22.48 -3.33
CA LEU A 279 -18.10 -23.62 -2.83
C LEU A 279 -17.28 -24.35 -1.77
N THR A 280 -17.84 -24.45 -0.56
CA THR A 280 -17.25 -25.15 0.57
C THR A 280 -18.31 -25.92 1.35
N SER A 281 -17.93 -26.99 2.04
CA SER A 281 -18.84 -27.68 2.93
C SER A 281 -19.20 -26.78 4.13
N ASN A 282 -20.43 -26.89 4.62
CA ASN A 282 -20.89 -26.16 5.80
C ASN A 282 -20.31 -26.74 7.10
N ARG A 283 -18.99 -26.73 7.24
CA ARG A 283 -18.21 -27.26 8.38
C ARG A 283 -16.95 -26.42 8.59
N THR A 284 -16.63 -26.14 9.84
CA THR A 284 -15.33 -25.57 10.25
C THR A 284 -14.33 -26.70 10.44
N MET A 285 -13.16 -26.60 9.83
CA MET A 285 -12.11 -27.63 9.87
C MET A 285 -10.85 -27.10 10.58
N ASP A 286 -11.05 -26.09 11.44
CA ASP A 286 -10.15 -25.66 12.51
C ASP A 286 -11.01 -25.44 13.76
N ALA A 287 -10.59 -25.96 14.91
CA ALA A 287 -11.31 -25.86 16.18
C ALA A 287 -11.41 -24.42 16.72
N THR A 288 -10.56 -23.51 16.24
CA THR A 288 -10.51 -22.09 16.58
C THR A 288 -11.30 -21.21 15.62
N ALA A 289 -11.73 -21.74 14.46
CA ALA A 289 -12.50 -20.99 13.47
C ALA A 289 -13.87 -20.59 14.01
N SER A 290 -14.19 -19.31 13.86
CA SER A 290 -15.43 -18.72 14.38
C SER A 290 -16.66 -18.99 13.49
N THR A 291 -16.42 -19.16 12.18
CA THR A 291 -17.44 -19.43 11.15
C THR A 291 -16.87 -20.29 10.03
N THR A 292 -17.73 -20.87 9.19
CA THR A 292 -17.33 -21.63 7.99
C THR A 292 -16.65 -20.79 6.92
N ASP A 293 -16.75 -19.47 7.03
CA ASP A 293 -16.18 -18.50 6.09
C ASP A 293 -14.80 -18.01 6.55
N ASP A 294 -14.34 -18.48 7.72
CA ASP A 294 -13.04 -18.19 8.33
C ASP A 294 -11.94 -19.08 7.71
N ASP A 295 -11.78 -18.95 6.39
CA ASP A 295 -10.84 -19.70 5.56
C ASP A 295 -9.81 -18.74 4.94
N VAL A 296 -8.54 -19.15 4.92
CA VAL A 296 -7.45 -18.30 4.45
C VAL A 296 -7.55 -17.97 2.95
N ILE A 297 -8.12 -18.85 2.12
CA ILE A 297 -8.35 -18.55 0.70
C ILE A 297 -9.55 -17.61 0.52
N ILE A 298 -10.62 -17.77 1.30
CA ILE A 298 -11.73 -16.80 1.31
C ILE A 298 -11.22 -15.42 1.68
N ARG A 299 -10.35 -15.31 2.68
CA ARG A 299 -9.78 -14.03 3.09
C ARG A 299 -8.83 -13.46 2.03
N LEU A 300 -7.95 -14.27 1.44
CA LEU A 300 -7.10 -13.90 0.30
C LEU A 300 -7.92 -13.30 -0.85
N LEU A 301 -9.06 -13.91 -1.17
CA LEU A 301 -9.97 -13.41 -2.21
C LEU A 301 -10.74 -12.14 -1.80
N LYS A 302 -11.18 -12.03 -0.55
CA LYS A 302 -11.96 -10.86 -0.07
C LYS A 302 -11.10 -9.61 0.15
N GLU A 303 -9.81 -9.78 0.42
CA GLU A 303 -8.85 -8.67 0.55
C GLU A 303 -8.45 -8.08 -0.81
N ASP A 304 -8.62 -8.84 -1.88
CA ASP A 304 -8.22 -8.46 -3.22
C ASP A 304 -9.36 -7.75 -3.96
N VAL A 305 -9.13 -6.48 -4.30
CA VAL A 305 -10.08 -5.61 -5.00
C VAL A 305 -10.50 -6.13 -6.39
N ASN A 306 -9.76 -7.10 -6.94
CA ASN A 306 -10.09 -7.70 -8.23
C ASN A 306 -11.19 -8.78 -8.15
N PHE A 307 -11.64 -9.17 -6.95
CA PHE A 307 -12.62 -10.23 -6.77
C PHE A 307 -13.85 -9.79 -5.94
N ASP A 308 -15.03 -10.22 -6.38
CA ASP A 308 -16.29 -10.09 -5.65
C ASP A 308 -16.76 -11.50 -5.27
N VAL A 309 -16.59 -11.86 -3.99
CA VAL A 309 -16.65 -13.25 -3.53
C VAL A 309 -17.97 -13.57 -2.87
N THR A 310 -18.71 -14.52 -3.42
CA THR A 310 -19.87 -15.13 -2.77
C THR A 310 -19.50 -16.52 -2.25
N VAL A 311 -19.61 -16.72 -0.93
CA VAL A 311 -19.33 -17.99 -0.27
C VAL A 311 -20.60 -18.83 -0.18
N PHE A 312 -20.55 -20.05 -0.70
CA PHE A 312 -21.58 -21.06 -0.61
C PHE A 312 -21.14 -22.17 0.34
N ALA A 313 -21.32 -21.96 1.65
CA ALA A 313 -21.15 -22.98 2.68
C ALA A 313 -22.37 -23.90 2.72
N VAL A 314 -22.29 -25.08 2.09
CA VAL A 314 -23.45 -25.93 1.81
C VAL A 314 -23.28 -27.39 2.24
N ALA A 315 -24.39 -28.15 2.29
CA ALA A 315 -24.37 -29.58 2.57
C ALA A 315 -23.82 -30.40 1.39
N ASP A 316 -23.40 -31.64 1.66
CA ASP A 316 -22.80 -32.55 0.68
C ASP A 316 -23.73 -32.89 -0.51
N ASP A 317 -25.05 -32.69 -0.38
CA ASP A 317 -26.09 -32.95 -1.38
C ASP A 317 -26.78 -31.70 -1.93
N ALA A 318 -26.27 -30.50 -1.60
CA ALA A 318 -26.85 -29.25 -2.06
C ALA A 318 -26.68 -29.04 -3.57
N THR A 319 -27.57 -28.21 -4.14
CA THR A 319 -27.46 -27.70 -5.51
C THR A 319 -27.23 -26.20 -5.44
N VAL A 320 -26.18 -25.72 -6.11
CA VAL A 320 -25.80 -24.30 -6.17
C VAL A 320 -26.04 -23.77 -7.58
N ASP A 321 -26.69 -22.62 -7.71
CA ASP A 321 -26.83 -21.90 -8.97
C ASP A 321 -25.57 -21.05 -9.23
N LEU A 322 -24.85 -21.38 -10.29
CA LEU A 322 -23.61 -20.70 -10.68
C LEU A 322 -23.86 -19.60 -11.73
N THR A 323 -25.12 -19.31 -12.06
CA THR A 323 -25.48 -18.28 -13.05
C THR A 323 -25.04 -16.90 -12.58
N GLY A 324 -24.30 -16.18 -13.43
CA GLY A 324 -23.85 -14.80 -13.16
C GLY A 324 -22.51 -14.69 -12.43
N PHE A 325 -21.86 -15.81 -12.13
CA PHE A 325 -20.46 -15.85 -11.71
C PHE A 325 -19.53 -16.02 -12.91
N GLU A 326 -18.29 -15.56 -12.76
CA GLU A 326 -17.26 -15.54 -13.79
C GLU A 326 -16.09 -16.48 -13.46
N LEU A 327 -15.96 -16.85 -12.18
CA LEU A 327 -14.97 -17.78 -11.66
C LEU A 327 -15.60 -18.66 -10.57
N VAL A 328 -15.22 -19.93 -10.51
CA VAL A 328 -15.67 -20.87 -9.46
C VAL A 328 -14.47 -21.44 -8.70
N VAL A 329 -14.60 -21.57 -7.38
CA VAL A 329 -13.65 -22.30 -6.54
C VAL A 329 -14.39 -23.46 -5.88
N VAL A 330 -13.95 -24.69 -6.11
CA VAL A 330 -14.43 -25.89 -5.40
C VAL A 330 -13.37 -26.29 -4.38
N GLN A 331 -13.67 -26.12 -3.09
CA GLN A 331 -12.73 -26.37 -2.01
C GLN A 331 -12.71 -27.85 -1.56
N GLU A 332 -11.61 -28.27 -0.93
CA GLU A 332 -11.36 -29.64 -0.49
C GLU A 332 -12.27 -30.09 0.64
N SER A 333 -12.93 -29.16 1.34
CA SER A 333 -13.73 -29.38 2.54
C SER A 333 -14.92 -30.36 2.39
N PHE A 334 -15.35 -30.70 1.17
CA PHE A 334 -16.42 -31.68 0.93
C PHE A 334 -15.98 -33.12 1.20
N GLY A 335 -16.91 -34.01 1.57
CA GLY A 335 -16.59 -35.45 1.53
C GLY A 335 -16.27 -35.90 0.10
N SER A 336 -15.33 -36.83 -0.11
CA SER A 336 -15.00 -37.32 -1.47
C SER A 336 -16.14 -38.08 -2.17
N THR A 337 -17.22 -38.37 -1.44
CA THR A 337 -18.45 -39.01 -1.94
C THR A 337 -19.65 -38.05 -1.92
N ALA A 338 -19.41 -36.76 -1.68
CA ALA A 338 -20.46 -35.74 -1.66
C ALA A 338 -21.19 -35.72 -3.01
N SER A 339 -22.52 -35.72 -2.97
CA SER A 339 -23.36 -35.79 -4.17
C SER A 339 -23.22 -34.54 -5.03
N ILE A 340 -22.88 -33.39 -4.44
CA ILE A 340 -22.55 -32.15 -5.16
C ILE A 340 -21.37 -32.31 -6.13
N LEU A 341 -20.44 -33.24 -5.86
CA LEU A 341 -19.27 -33.53 -6.71
C LEU A 341 -19.53 -34.63 -7.75
N SER A 342 -20.63 -35.38 -7.63
CA SER A 342 -20.97 -36.46 -8.57
C SER A 342 -21.22 -35.91 -9.98
N PRO A 343 -21.18 -36.73 -11.06
CA PRO A 343 -21.46 -36.28 -12.44
C PRO A 343 -22.77 -35.51 -12.65
N THR A 344 -23.73 -35.62 -11.72
CA THR A 344 -25.02 -34.92 -11.76
C THR A 344 -25.12 -33.74 -10.77
N GLY A 345 -24.12 -33.54 -9.93
CA GLY A 345 -24.08 -32.47 -8.92
C GLY A 345 -23.62 -31.12 -9.49
N SER A 346 -23.95 -30.02 -8.80
CA SER A 346 -23.63 -28.67 -9.29
C SER A 346 -22.13 -28.33 -9.31
N ALA A 347 -21.28 -29.10 -8.62
CA ALA A 347 -19.82 -28.97 -8.65
C ALA A 347 -19.15 -30.07 -9.49
N ALA A 348 -19.90 -30.80 -10.34
CA ALA A 348 -19.32 -31.72 -11.30
C ALA A 348 -18.52 -30.96 -12.38
N LEU A 349 -17.47 -31.58 -12.90
CA LEU A 349 -16.62 -30.98 -13.93
C LEU A 349 -17.40 -30.58 -15.19
N SER A 350 -18.43 -31.36 -15.55
CA SER A 350 -19.29 -31.08 -16.70
C SER A 350 -20.38 -30.05 -16.43
N GLN A 351 -20.59 -29.60 -15.19
CA GLN A 351 -21.64 -28.61 -14.84
C GLN A 351 -21.08 -27.19 -14.67
N ILE A 352 -19.77 -27.03 -14.48
CA ILE A 352 -19.13 -25.72 -14.31
C ILE A 352 -18.73 -25.16 -15.69
N SER A 353 -19.42 -24.11 -16.15
CA SER A 353 -19.26 -23.52 -17.50
C SER A 353 -18.33 -22.31 -17.56
N VAL A 354 -17.74 -21.90 -16.44
CA VAL A 354 -16.79 -20.77 -16.32
C VAL A 354 -15.45 -21.28 -15.78
N PRO A 355 -14.32 -20.57 -15.98
CA PRO A 355 -13.03 -20.99 -15.43
C PRO A 355 -13.11 -21.31 -13.93
N PHE A 356 -12.36 -22.31 -13.46
CA PHE A 356 -12.48 -22.74 -12.08
C PHE A 356 -11.22 -23.38 -11.47
N VAL A 357 -11.09 -23.21 -10.16
CA VAL A 357 -10.16 -23.96 -9.31
C VAL A 357 -10.89 -25.17 -8.72
N TYR A 358 -10.27 -26.34 -8.79
CA TYR A 358 -10.80 -27.58 -8.22
C TYR A 358 -9.81 -28.20 -7.24
N ASN A 359 -9.89 -27.82 -5.98
CA ASN A 359 -9.09 -28.40 -4.90
C ASN A 359 -9.82 -29.61 -4.29
N LYS A 360 -10.20 -30.62 -5.09
CA LYS A 360 -10.81 -31.86 -4.57
C LYS A 360 -10.42 -33.07 -5.41
N VAL A 361 -9.16 -33.12 -5.83
CA VAL A 361 -8.68 -34.11 -6.80
C VAL A 361 -8.87 -35.55 -6.32
N TYR A 362 -8.82 -35.82 -5.02
CA TYR A 362 -9.11 -37.16 -4.46
C TYR A 362 -10.54 -37.67 -4.74
N ALA A 363 -11.49 -36.81 -5.13
CA ALA A 363 -12.82 -37.23 -5.57
C ALA A 363 -12.86 -37.72 -7.03
N LEU A 364 -11.84 -37.42 -7.85
CA LEU A 364 -11.74 -37.80 -9.27
C LEU A 364 -11.36 -39.28 -9.43
N LYS A 365 -12.24 -40.17 -8.97
CA LYS A 365 -12.12 -41.64 -9.04
C LYS A 365 -13.42 -42.27 -9.52
N ASP A 366 -13.32 -43.47 -10.06
CA ASP A 366 -14.49 -44.27 -10.45
C ASP A 366 -15.44 -44.49 -9.27
N GLY A 367 -16.73 -44.28 -9.52
CA GLY A 367 -17.80 -44.33 -8.52
C GLY A 367 -17.92 -43.08 -7.63
N ARG A 368 -17.22 -41.97 -7.96
CA ARG A 368 -17.27 -40.70 -7.23
C ARG A 368 -17.57 -39.53 -8.19
N ALA A 369 -16.65 -38.59 -8.34
CA ALA A 369 -16.83 -37.44 -9.24
C ALA A 369 -16.74 -37.83 -10.73
N ILE A 370 -16.19 -39.00 -11.05
CA ILE A 370 -16.12 -39.56 -12.40
C ILE A 370 -16.54 -41.04 -12.38
N ALA A 371 -16.97 -41.58 -13.52
CA ALA A 371 -17.43 -42.96 -13.68
C ALA A 371 -16.45 -43.88 -14.46
N SER A 372 -15.26 -43.39 -14.80
CA SER A 372 -14.19 -44.21 -15.40
C SER A 372 -12.81 -43.76 -14.91
N GLY A 373 -12.11 -44.67 -14.24
CA GLY A 373 -10.83 -44.42 -13.55
C GLY A 373 -10.55 -45.53 -12.53
N SER A 374 -9.55 -45.37 -11.68
CA SER A 374 -9.26 -46.34 -10.60
C SER A 374 -10.07 -46.02 -9.32
N PRO A 375 -10.93 -46.93 -8.81
CA PRO A 375 -11.69 -46.70 -7.56
C PRO A 375 -10.81 -46.48 -6.32
N THR A 376 -9.58 -47.02 -6.35
CA THR A 376 -8.59 -46.95 -5.27
C THR A 376 -7.36 -46.13 -5.65
N GLY A 377 -7.38 -45.43 -6.79
CA GLY A 377 -6.21 -44.70 -7.29
C GLY A 377 -6.00 -43.37 -6.58
N GLY A 378 -4.81 -43.12 -6.04
CA GLY A 378 -4.45 -41.88 -5.34
C GLY A 378 -4.52 -41.99 -3.82
N GLY A 379 -4.04 -40.98 -3.09
CA GLY A 379 -3.86 -41.03 -1.64
C GLY A 379 -3.73 -39.65 -1.00
N ASP A 380 -3.82 -39.62 0.32
CA ASP A 380 -3.28 -38.52 1.13
C ASP A 380 -1.75 -38.66 1.19
N ILE A 381 -1.07 -37.53 1.27
CA ILE A 381 0.38 -37.39 1.24
C ILE A 381 0.82 -36.58 2.47
N ALA A 382 1.87 -37.06 3.13
CA ALA A 382 2.50 -36.36 4.26
C ALA A 382 3.54 -35.34 3.81
N GLY A 383 4.10 -35.49 2.60
CA GLY A 383 4.93 -34.49 1.95
C GLY A 383 4.23 -33.13 1.88
N LYS A 384 5.00 -32.07 2.07
CA LYS A 384 4.51 -30.68 2.16
C LYS A 384 4.97 -29.83 0.98
N ASP A 385 5.80 -30.40 0.12
CA ASP A 385 6.46 -29.74 -0.99
C ASP A 385 5.82 -30.14 -2.31
N ILE A 386 5.83 -29.20 -3.25
CA ILE A 386 5.52 -29.45 -4.65
C ILE A 386 6.81 -29.36 -5.44
N GLU A 387 7.12 -30.43 -6.17
CA GLU A 387 8.21 -30.49 -7.13
C GLU A 387 7.70 -30.06 -8.51
N VAL A 388 8.43 -29.17 -9.17
CA VAL A 388 8.08 -28.61 -10.47
C VAL A 388 9.26 -28.82 -11.42
N ASP A 389 9.02 -29.58 -12.50
CA ASP A 389 10.00 -29.76 -13.56
C ASP A 389 10.50 -28.38 -14.04
N PRO A 390 11.83 -28.16 -14.18
CA PRO A 390 12.39 -26.91 -14.70
C PRO A 390 11.71 -26.36 -15.96
N ALA A 391 11.20 -27.24 -16.84
CA ALA A 391 10.46 -26.83 -18.04
C ALA A 391 9.13 -26.13 -17.74
N ASN A 392 8.53 -26.40 -16.59
CA ASN A 392 7.25 -25.84 -16.15
C ASN A 392 7.40 -24.63 -15.20
N GLN A 393 8.59 -24.40 -14.63
CA GLN A 393 8.80 -23.32 -13.64
C GLN A 393 8.57 -21.90 -14.19
N SER A 394 8.61 -21.73 -15.51
CA SER A 394 8.29 -20.44 -16.18
C SER A 394 6.78 -20.24 -16.43
N ASN A 395 5.95 -21.21 -16.08
CA ASN A 395 4.50 -21.06 -16.15
C ASN A 395 4.03 -19.96 -15.17
N GLU A 396 3.09 -19.13 -15.60
CA GLU A 396 2.58 -18.00 -14.83
C GLU A 396 2.04 -18.39 -13.44
N LEU A 397 1.59 -19.64 -13.25
CA LEU A 397 1.13 -20.14 -11.95
C LEU A 397 2.24 -20.12 -10.88
N PHE A 398 3.51 -20.11 -11.30
CA PHE A 398 4.66 -20.10 -10.41
C PHE A 398 5.37 -18.74 -10.31
N ASN A 399 4.81 -17.69 -10.91
CA ASN A 399 5.36 -16.33 -10.78
C ASN A 399 5.43 -15.91 -9.30
N GLY A 400 6.60 -15.43 -8.87
CA GLY A 400 6.84 -15.04 -7.48
C GLY A 400 7.14 -16.18 -6.52
N ILE A 401 7.16 -17.44 -6.98
CA ILE A 401 7.54 -18.60 -6.15
C ILE A 401 9.04 -18.88 -6.32
N THR A 402 9.74 -19.02 -5.19
CA THR A 402 11.16 -19.39 -5.20
C THR A 402 11.32 -20.91 -5.06
N PHE A 403 12.11 -21.51 -5.94
CA PHE A 403 12.38 -22.95 -5.94
C PHE A 403 13.74 -23.26 -5.29
N THR A 404 13.76 -24.25 -4.40
CA THR A 404 14.97 -24.90 -3.91
C THR A 404 14.94 -26.35 -4.36
N ASP A 405 15.96 -26.81 -5.10
CA ASP A 405 15.99 -28.15 -5.69
C ASP A 405 14.71 -28.51 -6.48
N ASN A 406 14.23 -27.57 -7.30
CA ASN A 406 12.99 -27.66 -8.07
C ASN A 406 11.71 -27.79 -7.23
N LYS A 407 11.77 -27.49 -5.93
CA LYS A 407 10.67 -27.63 -4.99
C LYS A 407 10.32 -26.33 -4.30
N PHE A 408 9.07 -26.21 -3.87
CA PHE A 408 8.65 -25.21 -2.91
C PHE A 408 7.68 -25.82 -1.89
N THR A 409 7.77 -25.34 -0.66
CA THR A 409 6.92 -25.81 0.45
C THR A 409 5.59 -25.07 0.45
N VAL A 410 4.49 -25.82 0.55
CA VAL A 410 3.10 -25.32 0.56
C VAL A 410 2.57 -25.21 2.00
N PHE A 411 2.95 -26.15 2.86
CA PHE A 411 2.51 -26.21 4.26
C PHE A 411 3.68 -26.31 5.22
N LYS A 412 3.59 -25.62 6.36
CA LYS A 412 4.61 -25.67 7.43
C LYS A 412 4.59 -27.03 8.14
N GLU A 413 3.39 -27.54 8.42
CA GLU A 413 3.10 -28.78 9.15
C GLU A 413 2.03 -29.62 8.44
N THR A 414 1.99 -30.91 8.80
CA THR A 414 0.87 -31.79 8.47
C THR A 414 -0.29 -31.62 9.45
N ALA A 415 -1.49 -32.00 9.03
CA ALA A 415 -2.71 -31.91 9.82
C ALA A 415 -3.54 -33.20 9.73
N ASP A 416 -4.55 -33.32 10.58
CA ASP A 416 -5.68 -34.22 10.35
C ASP A 416 -6.77 -33.50 9.54
N ASP A 417 -7.89 -34.17 9.27
CA ASP A 417 -8.99 -33.56 8.52
C ASP A 417 -9.65 -32.38 9.26
N ASN A 418 -9.42 -32.20 10.57
CA ASN A 418 -10.00 -31.11 11.37
C ASN A 418 -8.98 -30.01 11.71
N GLY A 419 -7.85 -29.96 10.99
CA GLY A 419 -6.81 -28.94 11.19
C GLY A 419 -6.00 -29.11 12.48
N ALA A 420 -6.16 -30.24 13.19
CA ALA A 420 -5.37 -30.59 14.36
C ALA A 420 -4.10 -31.38 13.96
N GLY A 421 -3.33 -31.86 14.93
CA GLY A 421 -2.14 -32.67 14.66
C GLY A 421 -2.48 -33.97 13.90
N GLY A 422 -1.85 -34.17 12.75
CA GLY A 422 -2.05 -35.36 11.91
C GLY A 422 -0.98 -35.51 10.84
N THR A 423 -1.22 -36.39 9.86
CA THR A 423 -0.20 -36.82 8.87
C THR A 423 -0.51 -36.38 7.43
N LYS A 424 -1.52 -35.55 7.22
CA LYS A 424 -1.99 -35.15 5.88
C LYS A 424 -1.54 -33.73 5.57
N ALA A 425 -1.11 -33.50 4.33
CA ALA A 425 -0.82 -32.16 3.82
C ALA A 425 -1.31 -32.02 2.38
N LEU A 426 -1.00 -33.01 1.55
CA LEU A 426 -1.37 -33.05 0.15
C LEU A 426 -2.27 -34.27 -0.14
N ASN A 427 -2.93 -34.29 -1.29
CA ASN A 427 -3.68 -35.44 -1.78
C ASN A 427 -3.66 -35.47 -3.31
N TYR A 428 -3.85 -36.63 -3.93
CA TYR A 428 -3.85 -36.76 -5.38
C TYR A 428 -4.81 -37.86 -5.86
N ALA A 429 -5.19 -37.82 -7.13
CA ALA A 429 -5.80 -38.94 -7.84
C ALA A 429 -4.80 -39.56 -8.81
N ARG A 430 -4.91 -40.87 -9.06
CA ARG A 430 -4.07 -41.61 -10.03
C ARG A 430 -4.89 -42.64 -10.79
N GLY A 431 -4.40 -43.08 -11.95
CA GLY A 431 -5.12 -44.01 -12.81
C GLY A 431 -6.39 -43.38 -13.39
N VAL A 432 -6.35 -42.06 -13.62
CA VAL A 432 -7.42 -41.30 -14.25
C VAL A 432 -7.17 -41.31 -15.77
N THR A 433 -8.19 -41.69 -16.54
CA THR A 433 -8.09 -41.63 -18.00
C THR A 433 -8.32 -40.20 -18.46
N MET A 434 -7.33 -39.59 -19.13
CA MET A 434 -7.41 -38.22 -19.64
C MET A 434 -7.17 -38.16 -21.14
N SER A 435 -7.94 -37.33 -21.86
CA SER A 435 -7.71 -37.11 -23.30
C SER A 435 -6.48 -36.24 -23.58
N ASN A 436 -6.01 -35.47 -22.59
CA ASN A 436 -4.77 -34.71 -22.63
C ASN A 436 -3.93 -35.04 -21.39
N THR A 437 -2.76 -35.61 -21.59
CA THR A 437 -1.85 -36.04 -20.51
C THR A 437 -0.75 -35.02 -20.19
N SER A 438 -0.67 -33.91 -20.93
CA SER A 438 0.37 -32.87 -20.78
C SER A 438 -0.09 -31.70 -19.91
N THR A 439 -0.95 -31.95 -18.92
CA THR A 439 -1.57 -30.92 -18.09
C THR A 439 -0.92 -30.77 -16.71
N LEU A 440 -0.15 -31.77 -16.26
CA LEU A 440 0.50 -31.76 -14.95
C LEU A 440 1.67 -30.76 -14.95
N LEU A 441 1.63 -29.81 -14.03
CA LEU A 441 2.64 -28.76 -13.90
C LEU A 441 3.59 -29.01 -12.73
N GLY A 442 3.07 -29.49 -11.61
CA GLY A 442 3.84 -29.90 -10.44
C GLY A 442 3.33 -31.21 -9.87
N GLU A 443 4.18 -31.90 -9.12
CA GLU A 443 3.90 -33.19 -8.48
C GLU A 443 4.42 -33.24 -7.04
N ALA A 444 3.89 -34.19 -6.26
CA ALA A 444 4.46 -34.55 -4.97
C ALA A 444 5.34 -35.80 -5.15
N ALA A 445 6.37 -35.97 -4.32
CA ALA A 445 7.37 -37.04 -4.46
C ALA A 445 6.77 -38.47 -4.49
N GLU A 446 5.59 -38.65 -3.91
CA GLU A 446 4.85 -39.91 -3.85
C GLU A 446 4.07 -40.24 -5.13
N ILE A 447 4.01 -39.31 -6.10
CA ILE A 447 3.42 -39.52 -7.42
C ILE A 447 4.49 -40.17 -8.32
N THR A 448 4.22 -41.40 -8.76
CA THR A 448 5.14 -42.18 -9.61
C THR A 448 4.61 -42.44 -11.02
N ASP A 449 3.39 -41.98 -11.31
CA ASP A 449 2.70 -42.11 -12.60
C ASP A 449 2.04 -40.78 -12.99
N ALA A 450 2.87 -39.79 -13.33
CA ALA A 450 2.47 -38.43 -13.66
C ALA A 450 1.38 -38.36 -14.76
N ALA A 451 1.49 -39.19 -15.79
CA ALA A 451 0.61 -39.12 -16.97
C ALA A 451 -0.86 -39.51 -16.69
N SER A 452 -1.12 -40.25 -15.60
CA SER A 452 -2.46 -40.65 -15.17
C SER A 452 -2.89 -40.04 -13.84
N SER A 453 -2.13 -39.05 -13.34
CA SER A 453 -2.36 -38.41 -12.05
C SER A 453 -2.91 -36.99 -12.19
N ILE A 454 -3.75 -36.61 -11.23
CA ILE A 454 -4.24 -35.24 -11.09
C ILE A 454 -3.83 -34.74 -9.71
N PHE A 455 -3.07 -33.64 -9.71
CA PHE A 455 -2.51 -32.97 -8.54
C PHE A 455 -2.50 -31.45 -8.77
N VAL A 456 -1.39 -30.88 -9.26
CA VAL A 456 -1.34 -29.50 -9.78
C VAL A 456 -1.31 -29.54 -11.29
N ASN A 457 -2.48 -29.49 -11.89
CA ASN A 457 -2.65 -29.48 -13.34
C ASN A 457 -3.32 -28.18 -13.81
N ASP A 458 -2.92 -27.71 -14.99
CA ASP A 458 -3.67 -26.73 -15.80
C ASP A 458 -4.33 -27.48 -16.96
N ILE A 459 -5.66 -27.59 -16.89
CA ILE A 459 -6.47 -28.43 -17.75
C ILE A 459 -7.33 -27.54 -18.66
N PRO A 460 -7.10 -27.55 -19.99
CA PRO A 460 -7.92 -26.81 -20.93
C PRO A 460 -9.38 -27.29 -20.95
N SER A 461 -10.29 -26.39 -21.34
CA SER A 461 -11.68 -26.74 -21.66
C SER A 461 -11.76 -27.82 -22.73
N GLY A 462 -12.75 -28.71 -22.64
CA GLY A 462 -12.94 -29.80 -23.57
C GLY A 462 -12.07 -31.03 -23.28
N THR A 463 -11.30 -31.01 -22.19
CA THR A 463 -10.53 -32.18 -21.76
C THR A 463 -11.47 -33.22 -21.14
N GLN A 464 -11.39 -34.45 -21.62
CA GLN A 464 -12.09 -35.57 -21.03
C GLN A 464 -11.29 -36.10 -19.84
N ILE A 465 -11.93 -36.19 -18.68
CA ILE A 465 -11.39 -36.75 -17.43
C ILE A 465 -12.34 -37.84 -16.96
N GLY A 466 -11.96 -39.09 -17.18
CA GLY A 466 -12.85 -40.23 -16.97
C GLY A 466 -14.12 -40.10 -17.81
N SER A 467 -15.28 -40.01 -17.14
CA SER A 467 -16.59 -39.87 -17.79
C SER A 467 -16.99 -38.43 -18.07
N GLU A 468 -16.29 -37.47 -17.47
CA GLU A 468 -16.65 -36.05 -17.53
C GLU A 468 -15.83 -35.34 -18.61
N THR A 469 -16.40 -34.29 -19.19
CA THR A 469 -15.70 -33.36 -20.08
C THR A 469 -15.77 -31.96 -19.49
N THR A 470 -14.64 -31.30 -19.30
CA THR A 470 -14.60 -29.93 -18.77
C THR A 470 -15.26 -28.96 -19.76
N GLN A 471 -16.15 -28.08 -19.28
CA GLN A 471 -16.73 -27.03 -20.15
C GLN A 471 -15.88 -25.75 -20.20
N ALA A 472 -15.01 -25.55 -19.21
CA ALA A 472 -14.11 -24.41 -19.09
C ALA A 472 -12.71 -24.86 -18.65
N ARG A 473 -11.74 -23.94 -18.65
CA ARG A 473 -10.38 -24.18 -18.14
C ARG A 473 -10.44 -24.45 -16.63
N MET A 474 -9.69 -25.45 -16.18
CA MET A 474 -9.65 -25.92 -14.81
C MET A 474 -8.20 -25.91 -14.31
N ILE A 475 -7.94 -25.26 -13.18
CA ILE A 475 -6.72 -25.48 -12.40
C ILE A 475 -7.07 -26.41 -11.24
N SER A 476 -6.31 -27.48 -11.09
CA SER A 476 -6.52 -28.43 -9.99
C SER A 476 -5.47 -28.27 -8.92
N PHE A 477 -5.87 -28.51 -7.67
CA PHE A 477 -4.97 -28.59 -6.53
C PHE A 477 -5.22 -29.87 -5.74
N GLY A 478 -4.13 -30.43 -5.23
CA GLY A 478 -4.13 -31.58 -4.33
C GLY A 478 -3.77 -31.19 -2.91
N GLN A 479 -4.44 -30.19 -2.35
CA GLN A 479 -4.08 -29.61 -1.06
C GLN A 479 -5.15 -29.92 -0.02
N ASN A 480 -4.77 -30.57 1.08
CA ASN A 480 -5.71 -31.00 2.10
C ASN A 480 -6.30 -29.81 2.87
N PHE A 481 -7.63 -29.77 3.05
CA PHE A 481 -8.29 -28.64 3.70
C PHE A 481 -7.91 -28.47 5.17
N GLY A 482 -7.73 -29.57 5.92
CA GLY A 482 -7.28 -29.50 7.31
C GLY A 482 -5.89 -28.83 7.41
N ALA A 483 -4.98 -29.15 6.49
CA ALA A 483 -3.69 -28.46 6.42
C ALA A 483 -3.81 -26.98 6.01
N ILE A 484 -4.75 -26.63 5.13
CA ILE A 484 -5.08 -25.25 4.77
C ILE A 484 -5.63 -24.48 5.98
N SER A 485 -6.54 -25.08 6.75
CA SER A 485 -7.24 -24.40 7.85
C SER A 485 -6.43 -24.34 9.15
N LYS A 486 -5.48 -25.26 9.36
CA LYS A 486 -4.69 -25.38 10.60
C LYS A 486 -4.11 -24.06 11.10
N ASN A 487 -4.30 -23.82 12.40
CA ASN A 487 -3.89 -22.60 13.12
C ASN A 487 -4.52 -21.34 12.50
N GLY A 488 -5.79 -21.42 12.12
CA GLY A 488 -6.52 -20.33 11.48
C GLY A 488 -5.93 -19.94 10.12
N GLY A 489 -5.34 -20.88 9.39
CA GLY A 489 -4.69 -20.63 8.10
C GLY A 489 -3.18 -20.37 8.14
N LYS A 490 -2.59 -20.20 9.34
CA LYS A 490 -1.15 -19.87 9.49
C LYS A 490 -0.20 -20.99 9.06
N ASN A 491 -0.72 -22.20 8.90
CA ASN A 491 0.02 -23.34 8.36
C ASN A 491 0.34 -23.21 6.86
N PHE A 492 -0.41 -22.37 6.14
CA PHE A 492 -0.20 -22.13 4.71
C PHE A 492 1.00 -21.18 4.51
N THR A 493 1.96 -21.58 3.68
CA THR A 493 3.13 -20.74 3.36
C THR A 493 2.80 -19.64 2.35
N THR A 494 3.67 -18.63 2.25
CA THR A 494 3.56 -17.61 1.19
C THR A 494 3.61 -18.21 -0.20
N ASN A 495 4.50 -19.17 -0.47
CA ASN A 495 4.53 -19.85 -1.77
C ASN A 495 3.21 -20.58 -2.07
N GLY A 496 2.61 -21.17 -1.04
CA GLY A 496 1.29 -21.79 -1.12
C GLY A 496 0.17 -20.81 -1.47
N LEU A 497 0.10 -19.66 -0.78
CA LEU A 497 -0.88 -18.60 -1.06
C LEU A 497 -0.61 -17.91 -2.41
N THR A 498 0.65 -17.74 -2.77
CA THR A 498 1.10 -17.22 -4.07
C THR A 498 0.58 -18.09 -5.21
N LEU A 499 0.66 -19.42 -5.07
CA LEU A 499 0.12 -20.37 -6.04
C LEU A 499 -1.40 -20.20 -6.21
N TRP A 500 -2.14 -20.06 -5.10
CA TRP A 500 -3.60 -19.82 -5.14
C TRP A 500 -3.94 -18.50 -5.83
N ARG A 501 -3.30 -17.40 -5.44
CA ARG A 501 -3.45 -16.10 -6.09
C ARG A 501 -3.21 -16.22 -7.59
N ASN A 502 -2.09 -16.84 -7.99
CA ASN A 502 -1.73 -16.95 -9.41
C ASN A 502 -2.76 -17.74 -10.21
N ALA A 503 -3.29 -18.83 -9.65
CA ALA A 503 -4.35 -19.59 -10.29
C ALA A 503 -5.63 -18.75 -10.48
N LEU A 504 -6.02 -17.99 -9.46
CA LEU A 504 -7.20 -17.14 -9.51
C LEU A 504 -7.04 -16.02 -10.56
N TYR A 505 -5.89 -15.34 -10.58
CA TYR A 505 -5.58 -14.29 -11.55
C TYR A 505 -5.54 -14.83 -12.99
N SER A 506 -4.83 -15.94 -13.18
CA SER A 506 -4.73 -16.61 -14.48
C SER A 506 -6.11 -17.01 -15.02
N LEU A 507 -6.99 -17.56 -14.17
CA LEU A 507 -8.33 -17.96 -14.59
C LEU A 507 -9.26 -16.76 -14.83
N ALA A 508 -9.07 -15.65 -14.11
CA ALA A 508 -9.82 -14.41 -14.28
C ALA A 508 -9.32 -13.55 -15.46
N GLY A 509 -8.20 -13.94 -16.11
CA GLY A 509 -7.59 -13.15 -17.17
C GLY A 509 -6.90 -11.88 -16.66
N ILE A 510 -6.53 -11.85 -15.38
CA ILE A 510 -5.77 -10.78 -14.74
C ILE A 510 -4.28 -11.11 -14.86
N THR A 511 -3.45 -10.11 -15.16
CA THR A 511 -2.00 -10.28 -15.23
C THR A 511 -1.46 -10.81 -13.91
N VAL A 512 -0.82 -12.00 -13.93
CA VAL A 512 -0.27 -12.63 -12.73
C VAL A 512 1.00 -11.88 -12.27
N PRO A 513 1.05 -11.37 -11.02
CA PRO A 513 2.21 -10.65 -10.51
C PRO A 513 3.48 -11.50 -10.47
N ALA A 514 4.62 -10.90 -10.85
CA ALA A 514 5.94 -11.55 -10.79
C ALA A 514 6.50 -11.68 -9.37
N THR A 515 5.89 -10.99 -8.40
CA THR A 515 6.29 -10.98 -6.99
C THR A 515 5.46 -11.97 -6.16
N PRO A 516 5.99 -12.50 -5.05
CA PRO A 516 5.22 -13.32 -4.11
C PRO A 516 4.01 -12.55 -3.54
N TYR A 517 3.02 -13.27 -3.04
CA TYR A 517 1.89 -12.66 -2.34
C TYR A 517 2.32 -12.21 -0.93
N VAL A 518 2.01 -10.97 -0.58
CA VAL A 518 2.30 -10.34 0.73
C VAL A 518 1.01 -9.72 1.27
N GLY A 519 0.13 -10.56 1.81
CA GLY A 519 -1.14 -10.15 2.42
C GLY A 519 -1.11 -10.13 3.95
N VAL A 520 -2.09 -9.46 4.57
CA VAL A 520 -2.16 -9.16 6.02
C VAL A 520 -2.35 -10.41 6.90
N LEU A 521 -2.70 -11.54 6.29
CA LEU A 521 -3.01 -12.81 6.98
C LEU A 521 -1.94 -13.88 6.82
N VAL A 522 -0.87 -13.57 6.12
CA VAL A 522 0.37 -14.31 6.26
C VAL A 522 0.96 -13.77 7.57
N GLU A 523 1.16 -14.61 8.59
CA GLU A 523 2.37 -14.34 9.39
C GLU A 523 3.45 -14.23 8.34
N PRO A 524 4.09 -13.06 8.18
CA PRO A 524 4.97 -12.83 7.06
C PRO A 524 5.80 -14.10 6.90
N ASP A 525 5.93 -14.58 5.67
CA ASP A 525 7.03 -15.49 5.37
C ASP A 525 8.28 -14.61 5.44
N LEU A 526 8.57 -14.20 6.69
CA LEU A 526 9.84 -13.81 7.22
C LEU A 526 10.68 -14.98 6.76
N GLY A 527 11.51 -14.74 5.75
CA GLY A 527 12.40 -15.78 5.27
C GLY A 527 13.11 -16.41 6.47
N PRO A 528 13.54 -17.68 6.35
CA PRO A 528 13.56 -18.63 7.46
C PRO A 528 13.66 -17.99 8.86
N VAL A 529 12.52 -17.82 9.55
CA VAL A 529 12.52 -17.39 10.96
C VAL A 529 13.44 -18.34 11.70
N LYS A 530 14.55 -17.80 12.21
CA LYS A 530 15.47 -18.56 13.03
C LYS A 530 14.91 -18.59 14.44
N ILE A 531 14.85 -19.80 14.99
CA ILE A 531 14.42 -20.04 16.37
C ILE A 531 15.64 -20.45 17.17
N ILE A 532 15.87 -19.82 18.31
CA ILE A 532 16.84 -20.26 19.31
C ILE A 532 16.07 -20.72 20.54
N ASN A 533 16.27 -21.97 20.96
CA ASN A 533 15.69 -22.50 22.19
C ASN A 533 16.77 -22.58 23.28
N ILE A 534 16.45 -22.12 24.49
CA ILE A 534 17.35 -22.09 25.64
C ILE A 534 16.65 -22.74 26.85
N ASP A 535 17.35 -23.64 27.51
CA ASP A 535 16.95 -24.38 28.71
C ASP A 535 17.80 -23.92 29.91
N PHE A 536 17.18 -23.59 31.04
CA PHE A 536 17.82 -23.13 32.28
C PHE A 536 17.59 -24.12 33.41
N GLY A 537 18.63 -24.80 33.89
CA GLY A 537 18.38 -25.86 34.86
C GLY A 537 19.58 -26.67 35.33
N SER A 538 19.29 -27.92 35.67
CA SER A 538 20.22 -28.90 36.21
C SER A 538 21.08 -29.50 35.08
N ASP A 539 22.36 -29.76 35.37
CA ASP A 539 23.22 -30.52 34.46
C ASP A 539 22.81 -32.00 34.31
N GLN A 540 21.88 -32.47 35.14
CA GLN A 540 21.30 -33.81 35.06
C GLN A 540 20.07 -33.91 34.15
N ASN A 541 19.56 -32.79 33.62
CA ASN A 541 18.29 -32.75 32.90
C ASN A 541 18.35 -31.92 31.61
N MET A 542 19.50 -31.92 30.93
CA MET A 542 19.70 -31.16 29.70
C MET A 542 18.73 -31.60 28.59
N THR A 543 18.20 -30.63 27.87
CA THR A 543 17.32 -30.84 26.72
C THR A 543 18.11 -31.11 25.44
N THR A 544 17.66 -32.09 24.65
CA THR A 544 18.24 -32.48 23.36
C THR A 544 17.16 -32.90 22.36
N PRO A 545 17.41 -32.83 21.03
CA PRO A 545 18.54 -32.18 20.36
C PRO A 545 18.32 -30.68 20.12
N ASN A 546 19.39 -29.93 19.81
CA ASN A 546 19.36 -28.53 19.37
C ASN A 546 18.78 -27.52 20.39
N TRP A 547 19.13 -27.67 21.66
CA TRP A 547 18.83 -26.72 22.73
C TRP A 547 20.13 -26.19 23.36
N ASN A 548 20.12 -24.90 23.69
CA ASN A 548 21.21 -24.24 24.39
C ASN A 548 20.98 -24.40 25.91
N ASN A 549 21.83 -25.16 26.59
CA ASN A 549 21.58 -25.61 27.97
C ASN A 549 22.40 -24.81 28.99
N PHE A 550 21.80 -23.79 29.60
CA PHE A 550 22.36 -23.05 30.72
C PHE A 550 22.16 -23.83 32.01
N THR A 551 23.13 -24.70 32.31
CA THR A 551 23.19 -25.45 33.58
C THR A 551 23.77 -24.61 34.72
N ALA A 552 23.68 -25.06 35.97
CA ALA A 552 24.24 -24.39 37.15
C ALA A 552 25.67 -23.80 37.00
N ASN A 553 26.54 -24.41 36.18
CA ASN A 553 27.89 -23.91 35.91
C ASN A 553 27.93 -22.62 35.06
N HIS A 554 26.87 -22.35 34.30
CA HIS A 554 26.70 -21.16 33.46
C HIS A 554 26.05 -19.99 34.21
N ASN A 555 25.65 -20.17 35.48
CA ASN A 555 25.16 -19.10 36.34
C ASN A 555 26.34 -18.24 36.87
N ASN A 556 27.13 -17.68 35.94
CA ASN A 556 28.34 -16.89 36.16
C ASN A 556 28.57 -15.96 34.95
N PRO A 557 28.88 -14.66 35.14
CA PRO A 557 29.20 -13.72 34.06
C PRO A 557 30.38 -14.10 33.18
N ASP A 558 31.33 -14.91 33.65
CA ASP A 558 32.47 -15.34 32.83
C ASP A 558 32.13 -16.49 31.85
N SER A 559 30.93 -17.07 31.94
CA SER A 559 30.52 -18.21 31.13
C SER A 559 29.70 -17.78 29.91
N VAL A 560 30.39 -17.48 28.81
CA VAL A 560 29.77 -17.14 27.51
C VAL A 560 29.45 -18.40 26.71
N MET A 561 28.23 -18.48 26.19
CA MET A 561 27.75 -19.56 25.32
C MET A 561 27.46 -19.01 23.92
N GLN A 562 28.02 -19.65 22.91
CA GLN A 562 27.64 -19.46 21.51
C GLN A 562 26.32 -20.18 21.24
N LEU A 563 25.32 -19.44 20.77
CA LEU A 563 23.98 -19.99 20.58
C LEU A 563 23.86 -20.70 19.23
N ILE A 564 23.20 -21.85 19.25
CA ILE A 564 22.72 -22.56 18.05
C ILE A 564 21.23 -22.34 17.85
N ASP A 565 20.78 -22.36 16.59
CA ASP A 565 19.37 -22.37 16.24
C ASP A 565 18.73 -23.76 16.44
N SER A 566 17.41 -23.85 16.32
CA SER A 566 16.64 -25.10 16.45
C SER A 566 16.96 -26.13 15.37
N GLY A 567 17.59 -25.70 14.26
CA GLY A 567 18.15 -26.57 13.23
C GLY A 567 19.53 -27.13 13.59
N GLY A 568 20.18 -26.59 14.62
CA GLY A 568 21.51 -26.97 15.09
C GLY A 568 22.65 -26.16 14.47
N ASN A 569 22.35 -25.06 13.76
CA ASN A 569 23.36 -24.21 13.13
C ASN A 569 23.84 -23.13 14.10
N GLU A 570 25.11 -22.74 13.99
CA GLU A 570 25.65 -21.58 14.71
C GLU A 570 24.93 -20.29 14.27
N THR A 571 24.53 -19.48 15.24
CA THR A 571 23.78 -18.24 14.98
C THR A 571 24.68 -17.00 14.89
N GLY A 572 25.90 -17.07 15.43
CA GLY A 572 26.78 -15.93 15.66
C GLY A 572 26.41 -15.09 16.90
N ILE A 573 25.28 -15.38 17.55
CA ILE A 573 24.82 -14.73 18.77
C ILE A 573 25.44 -15.42 19.99
N ASP A 574 25.97 -14.63 20.91
CA ASP A 574 26.47 -15.11 22.19
C ASP A 574 25.49 -14.75 23.31
N ALA A 575 25.40 -15.59 24.34
CA ALA A 575 24.66 -15.29 25.57
C ALA A 575 25.44 -15.63 26.83
N TYR A 576 25.21 -14.85 27.89
CA TYR A 576 25.75 -15.12 29.22
C TYR A 576 24.87 -14.53 30.33
N VAL A 577 24.97 -15.10 31.53
CA VAL A 577 24.31 -14.60 32.74
C VAL A 577 25.10 -13.41 33.28
N TYR A 578 24.61 -12.19 33.09
CA TYR A 578 25.33 -11.01 33.56
C TYR A 578 24.99 -10.64 35.02
N ASP A 579 23.80 -11.05 35.49
CA ASP A 579 23.34 -10.94 36.88
C ASP A 579 22.90 -12.32 37.37
N THR A 580 23.60 -12.85 38.39
CA THR A 580 23.50 -14.26 38.77
C THR A 580 22.24 -14.58 39.56
N PHE A 581 21.64 -15.73 39.27
CA PHE A 581 20.53 -16.30 40.03
C PHE A 581 21.02 -16.99 41.31
N SER A 582 20.10 -17.34 42.21
CA SER A 582 20.43 -17.97 43.51
C SER A 582 20.93 -19.40 43.32
N SER A 583 20.17 -20.23 42.59
CA SER A 583 20.51 -21.60 42.22
C SER A 583 19.53 -22.14 41.17
N VAL A 584 19.58 -23.46 40.95
CA VAL A 584 18.66 -24.21 40.08
C VAL A 584 17.56 -24.88 40.89
N ASN A 585 16.38 -25.00 40.31
CA ASN A 585 15.21 -25.69 40.85
C ASN A 585 14.79 -26.80 39.88
N SER A 586 14.57 -28.01 40.39
CA SER A 586 14.22 -29.20 39.59
C SER A 586 12.79 -29.70 39.85
N SER A 587 11.88 -28.80 40.21
CA SER A 587 10.51 -29.15 40.61
C SER A 587 9.45 -28.37 39.81
N GLY A 588 9.68 -28.19 38.51
CA GLY A 588 8.74 -27.69 37.52
C GLY A 588 7.81 -28.79 36.98
N THR A 589 7.09 -28.49 35.90
CA THR A 589 6.17 -29.44 35.26
C THR A 589 6.93 -30.47 34.43
N THR A 590 6.54 -31.74 34.53
CA THR A 590 7.04 -32.82 33.65
C THR A 590 6.02 -33.18 32.56
N THR A 591 4.89 -32.48 32.52
CA THR A 591 3.80 -32.66 31.56
C THR A 591 3.36 -31.28 31.07
N PRO A 592 4.22 -30.57 30.31
CA PRO A 592 3.83 -29.30 29.70
C PRO A 592 2.69 -29.52 28.71
N ASP A 593 1.88 -28.49 28.50
CA ASP A 593 0.87 -28.49 27.44
C ASP A 593 1.56 -28.68 26.08
N VAL A 594 0.97 -29.51 25.23
CA VAL A 594 1.49 -29.80 23.89
C VAL A 594 1.59 -28.54 23.02
N THR A 595 0.77 -27.51 23.28
CA THR A 595 0.80 -26.25 22.53
C THR A 595 2.05 -25.41 22.79
N LEU A 596 2.79 -25.68 23.87
CA LEU A 596 4.05 -24.97 24.15
C LEU A 596 5.17 -25.35 23.18
N ASP A 597 5.09 -26.54 22.60
CA ASP A 597 6.18 -27.10 21.79
C ASP A 597 7.54 -27.07 22.54
N MET A 598 7.48 -27.30 23.85
CA MET A 598 8.64 -27.42 24.74
C MET A 598 8.67 -28.81 25.38
N PRO A 599 9.83 -29.49 25.39
CA PRO A 599 9.94 -30.81 25.97
C PRO A 599 9.84 -30.76 27.51
N ALA A 600 9.48 -31.90 28.10
CA ALA A 600 9.40 -32.04 29.56
C ALA A 600 10.75 -31.75 30.26
N SER A 601 11.88 -32.01 29.59
CA SER A 601 13.21 -31.67 30.13
C SER A 601 13.30 -30.16 30.39
N ALA A 602 13.07 -29.31 29.38
CA ALA A 602 13.19 -27.85 29.49
C ALA A 602 12.16 -27.16 30.41
N THR A 603 11.07 -27.84 30.74
CA THR A 603 9.96 -27.26 31.54
C THR A 603 9.95 -27.72 33.00
N SER A 604 10.77 -28.73 33.33
CA SER A 604 10.80 -29.37 34.64
C SER A 604 11.85 -28.77 35.59
N ASP A 605 12.79 -27.99 35.08
CA ASP A 605 13.76 -27.25 35.85
C ASP A 605 13.86 -25.78 35.44
N SER A 606 14.53 -24.99 36.28
CA SER A 606 14.58 -23.53 36.19
C SER A 606 15.74 -22.94 36.99
N TYR A 607 16.21 -21.77 36.60
CA TYR A 607 16.90 -20.86 37.52
C TYR A 607 15.88 -20.13 38.40
N TYR A 608 16.29 -19.76 39.62
CA TYR A 608 15.44 -18.98 40.52
C TYR A 608 16.20 -17.90 41.29
N GLY A 609 15.48 -16.83 41.62
CA GLY A 609 15.90 -15.80 42.58
C GLY A 609 14.81 -15.52 43.61
N HIS A 610 15.08 -14.61 44.55
CA HIS A 610 14.17 -14.27 45.64
C HIS A 610 14.43 -12.87 46.19
N ALA A 611 13.36 -12.09 46.35
CA ALA A 611 13.43 -10.72 46.86
C ALA A 611 13.72 -10.62 48.37
N GLY A 612 13.30 -11.61 49.17
CA GLY A 612 13.55 -11.69 50.60
C GLY A 612 14.65 -12.68 50.99
N GLU A 613 15.05 -12.67 52.26
CA GLU A 613 16.10 -13.54 52.79
C GLU A 613 15.75 -15.03 52.62
N PHE A 614 16.64 -15.78 51.98
CA PHE A 614 16.60 -17.24 51.89
C PHE A 614 18.02 -17.80 51.99
N ASN A 615 18.23 -18.77 52.88
CA ASN A 615 19.54 -19.37 53.16
C ASN A 615 20.67 -18.33 53.40
N GLY A 616 20.33 -17.23 54.07
CA GLY A 616 21.28 -16.16 54.42
C GLY A 616 21.70 -15.25 53.26
N LYS A 617 20.93 -15.22 52.16
CA LYS A 617 21.16 -14.35 51.00
C LYS A 617 19.86 -13.70 50.53
N GLU A 618 19.98 -12.58 49.83
CA GLU A 618 18.91 -11.97 49.04
C GLU A 618 19.41 -11.88 47.60
N VAL A 619 18.61 -12.34 46.64
CA VAL A 619 18.95 -12.35 45.21
C VAL A 619 17.74 -11.80 44.45
N PRO A 620 17.47 -10.48 44.55
CA PRO A 620 16.21 -9.88 44.13
C PRO A 620 16.05 -9.78 42.61
N THR A 621 17.15 -9.95 41.87
CA THR A 621 17.21 -9.91 40.41
C THR A 621 18.08 -11.05 39.88
N GLY A 622 17.94 -11.33 38.60
CA GLY A 622 18.87 -12.12 37.80
C GLY A 622 18.69 -11.75 36.33
N GLY A 623 19.66 -12.03 35.47
CA GLY A 623 19.57 -11.54 34.10
C GLY A 623 20.61 -12.07 33.12
N PHE A 624 20.28 -11.90 31.84
CA PHE A 624 21.06 -12.37 30.70
C PHE A 624 21.39 -11.22 29.76
N LYS A 625 22.54 -11.32 29.10
CA LYS A 625 22.85 -10.52 27.92
C LYS A 625 22.98 -11.44 26.72
N PHE A 626 22.33 -11.03 25.64
CA PHE A 626 22.53 -11.55 24.30
C PHE A 626 23.37 -10.50 23.56
N VAL A 627 24.46 -10.91 22.92
CA VAL A 627 25.40 -10.01 22.22
C VAL A 627 25.71 -10.53 20.82
N ASN A 628 26.23 -9.65 19.96
CA ASN A 628 26.44 -9.89 18.52
C ASN A 628 25.12 -10.12 17.75
N LEU A 629 24.02 -9.53 18.22
CA LEU A 629 22.77 -9.51 17.46
C LEU A 629 22.85 -8.48 16.34
N ASP A 630 22.09 -8.69 15.27
CA ASP A 630 21.95 -7.69 14.21
C ASP A 630 21.02 -6.56 14.70
N PRO A 631 21.51 -5.31 14.83
CA PRO A 631 20.69 -4.19 15.30
C PRO A 631 19.48 -3.87 14.41
N ASN A 632 19.48 -4.34 13.15
CA ASN A 632 18.37 -4.14 12.20
C ASN A 632 17.32 -5.24 12.25
N THR A 633 17.58 -6.30 13.02
CA THR A 633 16.66 -7.42 13.19
C THR A 633 15.90 -7.26 14.50
N ALA A 634 14.57 -7.46 14.46
CA ALA A 634 13.75 -7.50 15.66
C ALA A 634 13.70 -8.94 16.23
N TYR A 635 13.81 -9.06 17.55
CA TYR A 635 13.84 -10.33 18.26
C TYR A 635 12.64 -10.44 19.20
N SER A 636 11.93 -11.57 19.15
CA SER A 636 10.78 -11.85 20.01
C SER A 636 11.12 -12.96 21.00
N PHE A 637 10.80 -12.75 22.28
CA PHE A 637 11.11 -13.63 23.39
C PHE A 637 9.83 -14.27 23.94
N THR A 638 9.78 -15.60 23.96
CA THR A 638 8.73 -16.37 24.64
C THR A 638 9.37 -17.09 25.82
N ILE A 639 8.93 -16.77 27.04
CA ILE A 639 9.56 -17.19 28.29
C ILE A 639 8.61 -18.11 29.05
N PHE A 640 9.12 -19.26 29.49
CA PHE A 640 8.41 -20.21 30.32
C PHE A 640 9.10 -20.39 31.68
N GLY A 641 8.31 -20.65 32.72
CA GLY A 641 8.79 -20.99 34.05
C GLY A 641 7.76 -21.81 34.82
N SER A 642 8.22 -22.80 35.58
CA SER A 642 7.34 -23.66 36.38
C SER A 642 7.98 -24.08 37.70
N ARG A 643 7.18 -24.06 38.76
CA ARG A 643 7.50 -24.60 40.08
C ARG A 643 6.22 -25.11 40.73
N THR A 644 6.17 -26.41 41.07
CA THR A 644 5.04 -26.98 41.82
C THR A 644 4.84 -26.21 43.13
N ALA A 645 3.75 -25.45 43.22
CA ALA A 645 3.46 -24.52 44.32
C ALA A 645 1.97 -24.17 44.37
N THR A 646 1.54 -23.58 45.50
CA THR A 646 0.13 -23.20 45.74
C THR A 646 -0.06 -21.70 45.97
N ASP A 647 1.04 -20.97 46.19
CA ASP A 647 1.11 -19.51 46.22
C ASP A 647 1.34 -18.96 44.79
N ASN A 648 1.21 -17.66 44.59
CA ASN A 648 1.57 -16.97 43.34
C ASN A 648 3.06 -16.59 43.34
N ARG A 649 3.79 -17.10 42.34
CA ARG A 649 5.22 -16.87 42.14
C ARG A 649 5.48 -16.10 40.85
N GLU A 650 4.71 -15.04 40.63
CA GLU A 650 4.87 -14.16 39.48
C GLU A 650 6.29 -13.61 39.37
N ALA A 651 6.91 -13.81 38.22
CA ALA A 651 8.16 -13.17 37.81
C ALA A 651 7.82 -12.05 36.83
N LYS A 652 8.58 -10.95 36.88
CA LYS A 652 8.57 -9.90 35.86
C LYS A 652 9.83 -10.02 35.02
N TYR A 653 9.65 -10.12 33.71
CA TYR A 653 10.69 -10.13 32.72
C TYR A 653 10.72 -8.77 32.02
N THR A 654 11.88 -8.14 31.95
CA THR A 654 12.10 -6.88 31.24
C THR A 654 13.17 -7.11 30.20
N VAL A 655 12.83 -6.98 28.93
CA VAL A 655 13.79 -7.09 27.83
C VAL A 655 14.08 -5.69 27.32
N THR A 656 15.36 -5.33 27.27
CA THR A 656 15.84 -3.99 26.92
C THR A 656 16.87 -4.10 25.80
N GLY A 657 16.58 -3.45 24.68
CA GLY A 657 17.53 -3.11 23.62
C GLY A 657 17.42 -1.61 23.31
N GLN A 658 17.18 -1.23 22.05
CA GLN A 658 16.79 0.14 21.71
C GLN A 658 15.40 0.49 22.25
N ASN A 659 14.47 -0.45 22.11
CA ASN A 659 13.16 -0.43 22.73
C ASN A 659 13.12 -1.40 23.93
N MET A 660 12.07 -1.29 24.73
CA MET A 660 11.90 -2.06 25.95
C MET A 660 10.51 -2.69 25.99
N GLY A 661 10.44 -3.94 26.41
CA GLY A 661 9.20 -4.66 26.65
C GLY A 661 9.21 -5.37 28.00
N THR A 662 8.04 -5.52 28.61
CA THR A 662 7.89 -6.24 29.87
C THR A 662 6.72 -7.21 29.81
N ALA A 663 6.90 -8.39 30.40
CA ALA A 663 5.83 -9.36 30.61
C ALA A 663 5.97 -9.99 32.00
N SER A 664 4.88 -10.55 32.53
CA SER A 664 4.90 -11.23 33.82
C SER A 664 4.33 -12.65 33.69
N LEU A 665 4.86 -13.60 34.47
CA LEU A 665 4.42 -15.00 34.45
C LEU A 665 4.37 -15.57 35.87
N ASN A 666 3.23 -16.13 36.26
CA ASN A 666 3.15 -16.94 37.48
C ASN A 666 3.69 -18.35 37.23
N ALA A 667 4.85 -18.66 37.79
CA ALA A 667 5.46 -19.97 37.66
C ALA A 667 4.79 -21.06 38.52
N ALA A 668 3.88 -20.71 39.43
CA ALA A 668 3.31 -21.68 40.37
C ALA A 668 2.44 -22.75 39.68
N SER A 669 2.94 -23.98 39.68
CA SER A 669 2.33 -25.15 39.03
C SER A 669 1.92 -24.90 37.58
N ASN A 670 2.66 -24.01 36.89
CA ASN A 670 2.38 -23.64 35.51
C ASN A 670 2.65 -24.81 34.56
N THR A 671 1.68 -25.10 33.68
CA THR A 671 1.77 -26.14 32.65
C THR A 671 1.65 -25.62 31.23
N SER A 672 1.17 -24.39 31.01
CA SER A 672 0.75 -23.88 29.69
C SER A 672 1.07 -22.42 29.42
N GLU A 673 1.23 -21.60 30.46
CA GLU A 673 1.34 -20.14 30.28
C GLU A 673 2.78 -19.71 29.99
N VAL A 674 2.93 -18.68 29.15
CA VAL A 674 4.21 -18.07 28.80
C VAL A 674 4.13 -16.55 28.94
N ALA A 675 5.28 -15.93 29.16
CA ALA A 675 5.46 -14.49 29.03
C ALA A 675 6.06 -14.18 27.66
N THR A 676 5.33 -13.43 26.83
CA THR A 676 5.76 -13.05 25.48
C THR A 676 6.13 -11.58 25.44
N ILE A 677 7.31 -11.27 24.89
CA ILE A 677 7.84 -9.93 24.69
C ILE A 677 8.33 -9.84 23.25
N GLU A 678 7.63 -9.10 22.41
CA GLU A 678 7.83 -9.12 20.96
C GLU A 678 8.60 -7.90 20.47
N ASN A 679 9.22 -8.07 19.29
CA ASN A 679 9.81 -7.00 18.49
C ASN A 679 10.86 -6.14 19.23
N ILE A 680 11.77 -6.78 19.97
CA ILE A 680 12.89 -6.07 20.61
C ILE A 680 14.03 -5.90 19.62
N ASN A 681 14.38 -4.65 19.32
CA ASN A 681 15.55 -4.31 18.54
C ASN A 681 16.78 -4.24 19.46
N PRO A 682 17.90 -4.90 19.12
CA PRO A 682 19.14 -4.79 19.89
C PRO A 682 19.61 -3.33 19.96
N ASP A 683 20.31 -2.97 21.03
CA ASP A 683 20.95 -1.66 21.14
C ASP A 683 21.94 -1.39 19.99
N GLY A 684 22.48 -0.18 19.89
CA GLY A 684 23.42 0.19 18.83
C GLY A 684 24.72 -0.65 18.80
N ASN A 685 24.99 -1.44 19.84
CA ASN A 685 26.12 -2.37 19.92
C ASN A 685 25.71 -3.83 19.62
N GLY A 686 24.48 -4.08 19.18
CA GLY A 686 23.97 -5.42 18.96
C GLY A 686 23.73 -6.19 20.26
N VAL A 687 23.28 -5.51 21.33
CA VAL A 687 23.01 -6.12 22.64
C VAL A 687 21.54 -6.06 23.01
N ILE A 688 21.00 -7.18 23.50
CA ILE A 688 19.72 -7.24 24.22
C ILE A 688 19.98 -7.72 25.65
N THR A 689 19.42 -7.03 26.63
CA THR A 689 19.46 -7.40 28.06
C THR A 689 18.10 -7.90 28.51
N LEU A 690 18.06 -9.07 29.16
CA LEU A 690 16.87 -9.61 29.82
C LEU A 690 17.06 -9.61 31.33
N ASP A 691 16.23 -8.85 32.03
CA ASP A 691 16.16 -8.79 33.49
C ASP A 691 14.96 -9.57 34.03
N VAL A 692 15.18 -10.29 35.11
CA VAL A 692 14.19 -11.10 35.80
C VAL A 692 14.12 -10.68 37.26
N SER A 693 12.91 -10.40 37.76
CA SER A 693 12.69 -10.00 39.14
C SER A 693 11.34 -10.50 39.66
N LYS A 694 11.06 -10.27 40.94
CA LYS A 694 9.74 -10.53 41.54
C LYS A 694 8.66 -9.68 40.84
N GLY A 695 7.59 -10.32 40.37
CA GLY A 695 6.41 -9.66 39.81
C GLY A 695 5.53 -8.98 40.87
N GLU A 696 4.69 -8.05 40.44
CA GLU A 696 3.87 -7.22 41.33
C GLU A 696 2.79 -8.02 42.08
N ASN A 697 2.26 -9.08 41.45
CA ASN A 697 1.24 -9.94 42.03
C ASN A 697 1.80 -11.14 42.80
N ASN A 698 3.12 -11.23 42.96
CA ASN A 698 3.77 -12.33 43.65
C ASN A 698 3.52 -12.26 45.18
N ASP A 699 2.73 -13.21 45.68
CA ASP A 699 2.29 -13.29 47.08
C ASP A 699 3.11 -14.27 47.94
N ASN A 700 4.11 -14.93 47.35
CA ASN A 700 5.04 -15.75 48.09
C ASN A 700 5.82 -14.90 49.11
N SER A 701 5.89 -15.37 50.37
CA SER A 701 6.45 -14.61 51.49
C SER A 701 7.94 -14.29 51.37
N VAL A 702 8.67 -15.03 50.52
CA VAL A 702 10.09 -14.83 50.23
C VAL A 702 10.27 -14.12 48.87
N GLY A 703 9.24 -14.06 48.03
CA GLY A 703 9.26 -13.40 46.74
C GLY A 703 10.05 -14.15 45.67
N PHE A 704 9.91 -15.48 45.61
CA PHE A 704 10.57 -16.30 44.60
C PHE A 704 10.10 -16.00 43.17
N PHE A 705 11.03 -15.93 42.21
CA PHE A 705 10.79 -15.81 40.77
C PHE A 705 11.64 -16.82 39.99
N TYR A 706 11.20 -17.21 38.79
CA TYR A 706 11.76 -18.34 38.04
C TYR A 706 11.92 -18.03 36.55
N ILE A 707 12.89 -18.67 35.91
CA ILE A 707 13.01 -18.76 34.45
C ILE A 707 13.46 -20.17 34.09
N GLY A 708 12.66 -20.87 33.29
CA GLY A 708 12.87 -22.28 32.92
C GLY A 708 13.35 -22.45 31.49
N ALA A 709 12.63 -21.87 30.54
CA ALA A 709 12.99 -21.93 29.13
C ALA A 709 12.72 -20.60 28.42
N ILE A 710 13.49 -20.33 27.37
CA ILE A 710 13.25 -19.21 26.45
C ILE A 710 13.26 -19.74 25.01
N ARG A 711 12.32 -19.25 24.21
CA ARG A 711 12.37 -19.30 22.75
C ARG A 711 12.57 -17.88 22.21
N ILE A 712 13.61 -17.69 21.40
CA ILE A 712 13.91 -16.42 20.71
C ILE A 712 13.62 -16.63 19.22
N ALA A 713 12.78 -15.80 18.64
CA ALA A 713 12.45 -15.80 17.22
C ALA A 713 12.95 -14.52 16.55
N TYR A 714 13.60 -14.65 15.39
CA TYR A 714 14.10 -13.51 14.62
C TYR A 714 14.22 -13.84 13.13
N ASP A 715 14.08 -12.82 12.29
CA ASP A 715 14.21 -12.92 10.83
C ASP A 715 15.69 -12.75 10.41
N THR A 716 16.11 -13.42 9.33
CA THR A 716 17.44 -13.20 8.72
C THR A 716 17.38 -12.56 7.34
N THR A 717 16.17 -12.37 6.81
CA THR A 717 15.99 -11.46 5.69
C THR A 717 16.26 -10.06 6.21
N THR A 718 17.25 -9.42 5.61
CA THR A 718 17.45 -7.99 5.78
C THR A 718 16.15 -7.36 5.32
N THR A 719 15.32 -6.90 6.26
CA THR A 719 14.17 -6.05 5.96
C THR A 719 14.72 -4.76 5.38
N VAL A 720 14.99 -4.78 4.07
CA VAL A 720 15.00 -3.57 3.26
C VAL A 720 13.52 -3.24 3.11
N MET A 721 12.97 -2.51 4.08
CA MET A 721 11.70 -1.84 3.86
C MET A 721 11.83 -0.98 2.61
N GLU A 722 10.84 -1.08 1.72
CA GLU A 722 10.66 -0.17 0.59
C GLU A 722 10.70 1.26 1.14
N LEU A 723 11.67 2.04 0.66
CA LEU A 723 12.03 3.33 1.24
C LEU A 723 11.19 4.44 0.61
N ASP A 724 10.05 4.74 1.23
CA ASP A 724 9.22 5.93 0.99
C ASP A 724 9.41 6.96 2.11
N ALA A 725 10.66 7.28 2.48
CA ALA A 725 10.94 7.97 3.76
C ALA A 725 11.90 9.17 3.66
N LEU A 726 11.49 10.29 4.25
CA LEU A 726 12.28 11.51 4.44
C LEU A 726 13.22 11.34 5.65
N ILE A 727 14.53 11.55 5.50
CA ILE A 727 15.49 11.48 6.63
C ILE A 727 16.07 12.85 6.91
N ASN A 728 16.00 13.30 8.16
CA ASN A 728 16.60 14.55 8.61
C ASN A 728 17.76 14.30 9.60
N ILE A 729 18.87 15.01 9.41
CA ILE A 729 20.10 14.88 10.19
C ILE A 729 20.54 16.26 10.68
N ASP A 730 20.81 16.38 11.97
CA ASP A 730 21.36 17.56 12.63
C ASP A 730 22.83 17.32 12.99
N CYS A 731 23.72 18.24 12.62
CA CYS A 731 25.17 18.15 12.80
C CYS A 731 25.66 19.28 13.72
N GLY A 732 25.56 19.08 15.03
CA GLY A 732 25.51 20.21 15.96
C GLY A 732 26.01 19.96 17.38
N ASP A 733 25.62 20.82 18.30
CA ASP A 733 25.96 20.74 19.72
C ASP A 733 24.96 19.81 20.43
N SER A 734 25.47 18.99 21.34
CA SER A 734 24.66 18.19 22.26
C SER A 734 23.64 18.99 23.09
N ALA A 735 23.84 20.31 23.24
CA ALA A 735 22.93 21.20 23.93
C ALA A 735 21.74 21.68 23.08
N THR A 736 21.79 21.52 21.75
CA THR A 736 20.82 22.08 20.80
C THR A 736 20.27 21.01 19.85
N LEU A 737 20.07 19.79 20.34
CA LEU A 737 19.52 18.68 19.55
C LEU A 737 18.18 19.04 18.89
N ALA A 738 18.07 18.83 17.58
CA ALA A 738 16.82 18.92 16.85
C ALA A 738 15.84 17.80 17.22
N GLN A 739 14.56 18.15 17.30
CA GLN A 739 13.45 17.27 17.72
C GLN A 739 12.14 17.73 17.06
N PRO A 740 11.13 16.84 16.91
CA PRO A 740 11.20 15.39 17.09
C PRO A 740 11.78 14.68 15.85
N TYR A 741 12.28 13.46 16.03
CA TYR A 741 12.66 12.53 14.94
C TYR A 741 13.75 13.04 13.98
N TRP A 742 14.68 13.85 14.50
CA TRP A 742 15.93 14.17 13.82
C TRP A 742 17.05 13.25 14.29
N ASN A 743 17.89 12.82 13.35
CA ASN A 743 19.09 12.05 13.63
C ASN A 743 20.21 13.00 14.04
N ASN A 744 20.54 13.04 15.33
CA ASN A 744 21.41 14.07 15.90
C ASN A 744 22.87 13.60 16.00
N PHE A 745 23.71 14.10 15.09
CA PHE A 745 25.16 13.98 15.16
C PHE A 745 25.72 15.14 15.97
N SER A 746 25.80 14.92 17.28
CA SER A 746 26.53 15.83 18.19
C SER A 746 28.03 15.56 18.17
N ILE A 747 28.86 16.46 18.72
CA ILE A 747 30.34 16.34 18.76
C ILE A 747 30.89 14.95 19.18
N THR A 748 30.15 14.15 19.96
CA THR A 748 30.54 12.78 20.34
C THR A 748 30.53 11.79 19.17
N HIS A 749 29.80 12.11 18.10
CA HIS A 749 29.74 11.37 16.84
C HIS A 749 30.73 11.90 15.80
N ASN A 750 31.44 13.00 16.10
CA ASN A 750 32.47 13.57 15.22
C ASN A 750 33.80 12.80 15.34
N THR A 751 33.72 11.48 15.22
CA THR A 751 34.82 10.51 15.30
C THR A 751 34.57 9.38 14.33
N ASP A 752 35.61 8.93 13.63
CA ASP A 752 35.52 7.83 12.67
C ASP A 752 34.92 6.56 13.30
N GLY A 753 33.99 5.94 12.58
CA GLY A 753 33.36 4.66 12.93
C GLY A 753 32.22 4.70 13.96
N THR A 754 31.76 5.88 14.42
CA THR A 754 30.59 5.96 15.31
C THR A 754 29.28 5.96 14.51
N THR A 755 28.69 4.78 14.35
CA THR A 755 27.48 4.57 13.55
C THR A 755 26.19 4.97 14.27
N VAL A 756 25.35 5.72 13.55
CA VAL A 756 23.98 6.08 13.93
C VAL A 756 23.03 5.40 12.96
N GLN A 757 22.07 4.64 13.47
CA GLN A 757 20.97 4.14 12.66
C GLN A 757 19.98 5.27 12.40
N LEU A 758 19.59 5.45 11.14
CA LEU A 758 18.75 6.57 10.75
C LEU A 758 17.27 6.21 10.86
N VAL A 759 16.52 7.06 11.55
CA VAL A 759 15.06 7.08 11.49
C VAL A 759 14.57 8.09 10.45
N ASN A 760 13.38 7.86 9.91
CA ASN A 760 12.69 8.82 9.06
C ASN A 760 12.09 9.97 9.90
N ALA A 761 11.51 10.96 9.22
CA ALA A 761 10.88 12.12 9.83
C ALA A 761 9.65 11.77 10.70
N GLU A 762 9.14 10.54 10.55
CA GLU A 762 8.04 9.95 11.32
C GLU A 762 8.54 9.17 12.56
N GLY A 763 9.85 8.96 12.69
CA GLY A 763 10.50 8.24 13.79
C GLY A 763 10.64 6.73 13.57
N GLU A 764 10.33 6.24 12.37
CA GLU A 764 10.44 4.84 11.97
C GLU A 764 11.85 4.52 11.47
N MET A 765 12.35 3.32 11.77
CA MET A 765 13.69 2.90 11.35
C MET A 765 13.77 2.72 9.84
N THR A 766 14.79 3.30 9.20
CA THR A 766 14.94 3.23 7.73
C THR A 766 15.81 2.07 7.25
N GLY A 767 16.55 1.43 8.16
CA GLY A 767 17.60 0.46 7.84
C GLY A 767 18.89 1.10 7.28
N ILE A 768 18.87 2.39 6.93
CA ILE A 768 20.05 3.16 6.55
C ILE A 768 20.82 3.53 7.81
N SER A 769 22.14 3.36 7.77
CA SER A 769 23.03 3.85 8.83
C SER A 769 23.95 4.95 8.30
N ALA A 770 24.41 5.83 9.18
CA ALA A 770 25.41 6.83 8.84
C ALA A 770 26.43 7.03 9.94
N TYR A 771 27.65 7.40 9.55
CA TYR A 771 28.70 7.79 10.48
C TYR A 771 29.60 8.86 9.86
N VAL A 772 30.25 9.66 10.70
CA VAL A 772 31.31 10.57 10.27
C VAL A 772 32.55 9.73 10.01
N TYR A 773 32.99 9.58 8.75
CA TYR A 773 34.20 8.80 8.43
C TYR A 773 35.44 9.70 8.31
N ASP A 774 35.24 11.00 8.07
CA ASP A 774 36.29 12.02 8.05
C ASP A 774 35.93 13.12 9.08
N PRO A 775 36.56 13.11 10.28
CA PRO A 775 36.17 13.99 11.37
C PRO A 775 36.39 15.48 11.08
N PHE A 776 35.40 16.28 11.48
CA PHE A 776 35.46 17.74 11.50
C PHE A 776 36.29 18.25 12.68
N SER A 777 36.59 19.57 12.69
CA SER A 777 37.41 20.17 13.75
C SER A 777 36.68 20.23 15.10
N ALA A 778 35.45 20.75 15.11
CA ALA A 778 34.58 20.89 16.28
C ALA A 778 33.17 21.34 15.84
N VAL A 779 32.31 21.66 16.81
CA VAL A 779 30.99 22.28 16.62
C VAL A 779 31.08 23.80 16.75
N ASN A 780 30.32 24.50 15.92
CA ASN A 780 30.03 25.92 16.01
C ASN A 780 28.55 26.12 16.40
N THR A 781 28.26 27.01 17.35
CA THR A 781 26.90 27.31 17.85
C THR A 781 26.36 28.68 17.45
N ALA A 782 26.97 29.29 16.44
CA ALA A 782 26.68 30.67 16.01
C ALA A 782 26.11 30.74 14.59
N GLY A 783 25.21 29.80 14.26
CA GLY A 783 24.37 29.77 13.07
C GLY A 783 23.11 30.63 13.21
N THR A 784 22.13 30.42 12.33
CA THR A 784 20.89 31.20 12.33
C THR A 784 19.92 30.69 13.39
N THR A 785 19.33 31.61 14.15
CA THR A 785 18.25 31.33 15.11
C THR A 785 16.88 31.73 14.57
N SER A 786 16.82 32.16 13.31
CA SER A 786 15.59 32.55 12.61
C SER A 786 15.66 32.06 11.16
N PRO A 787 15.67 30.73 10.92
CA PRO A 787 15.65 30.18 9.58
C PRO A 787 14.39 30.60 8.83
N ALA A 788 14.49 30.76 7.51
CA ALA A 788 13.35 31.04 6.67
C ALA A 788 12.39 29.85 6.68
N ALA A 789 11.08 30.11 6.74
CA ALA A 789 10.09 29.04 6.76
C ALA A 789 10.17 28.08 5.55
N ALA A 790 10.71 28.55 4.43
CA ALA A 790 10.81 27.78 3.18
C ALA A 790 11.81 26.62 3.23
N ILE A 791 12.80 26.62 4.15
CA ILE A 791 13.75 25.50 4.28
C ILE A 791 13.22 24.39 5.18
N ASP A 792 12.17 24.66 5.97
CA ASP A 792 11.50 23.68 6.82
C ASP A 792 12.47 22.91 7.73
N MET A 793 13.37 23.63 8.40
CA MET A 793 14.34 23.07 9.36
C MET A 793 14.18 23.79 10.71
N PRO A 794 14.22 23.06 11.85
CA PRO A 794 14.07 23.65 13.17
C PRO A 794 15.27 24.52 13.53
N VAL A 795 15.04 25.55 14.36
CA VAL A 795 16.09 26.45 14.84
C VAL A 795 17.29 25.69 15.40
N ASN A 796 17.02 24.61 16.13
CA ASN A 796 18.02 23.73 16.72
C ASN A 796 19.05 23.30 15.66
N ALA A 797 18.62 22.64 14.58
CA ALA A 797 19.49 22.17 13.48
C ALA A 797 20.13 23.28 12.63
N THR A 798 19.59 24.51 12.67
CA THR A 798 20.11 25.63 11.86
C THR A 798 21.05 26.56 12.64
N SER A 799 21.05 26.43 13.98
CA SER A 799 21.77 27.32 14.90
C SER A 799 23.19 26.86 15.19
N ASP A 800 23.49 25.61 14.89
CA ASP A 800 24.79 24.99 15.06
C ASP A 800 25.24 24.24 13.79
N SER A 801 26.52 23.90 13.75
CA SER A 801 27.15 23.22 12.61
C SER A 801 28.47 22.58 13.01
N TYR A 802 28.81 21.44 12.43
CA TYR A 802 30.20 21.02 12.31
C TYR A 802 30.99 21.96 11.42
N TYR A 803 32.29 22.10 11.69
CA TYR A 803 33.18 22.91 10.85
C TYR A 803 34.59 22.33 10.70
N GLY A 804 35.23 22.64 9.58
CA GLY A 804 36.66 22.44 9.36
C GLY A 804 37.32 23.70 8.78
N HIS A 805 38.63 23.64 8.51
CA HIS A 805 39.45 24.76 8.06
C HIS A 805 40.72 24.31 7.35
N THR A 806 41.06 25.01 6.26
CA THR A 806 42.28 24.74 5.50
C THR A 806 43.54 25.44 6.04
N GLY A 807 43.37 26.51 6.83
CA GLY A 807 44.45 27.24 7.51
C GLY A 807 44.54 26.90 8.99
N GLU A 808 45.65 27.21 9.64
CA GLU A 808 45.86 26.88 11.06
C GLU A 808 44.83 27.56 11.98
N PHE A 809 44.12 26.76 12.78
CA PHE A 809 43.21 27.23 13.82
C PHE A 809 43.31 26.33 15.06
N ASN A 810 43.48 26.92 16.25
CA ASN A 810 43.70 26.20 17.51
C ASN A 810 44.78 25.10 17.42
N GLY A 811 45.85 25.35 16.65
CA GLY A 811 46.97 24.43 16.47
C GLY A 811 46.69 23.20 15.60
N LYS A 812 45.58 23.20 14.82
CA LYS A 812 45.22 22.13 13.88
C LYS A 812 44.94 22.70 12.49
N VAL A 813 44.97 21.82 11.49
CA VAL A 813 44.48 22.06 10.12
C VAL A 813 43.59 20.88 9.78
N ILE A 814 42.30 21.13 9.49
CA ILE A 814 41.29 20.09 9.23
C ILE A 814 40.63 20.42 7.88
N PRO A 815 41.26 20.04 6.75
CA PRO A 815 40.92 20.58 5.42
C PRO A 815 39.66 19.97 4.80
N SER A 816 39.15 18.87 5.36
CA SER A 816 37.95 18.16 4.92
C SER A 816 37.19 17.60 6.13
N GLY A 817 35.95 17.19 5.88
CA GLY A 817 35.17 16.33 6.78
C GLY A 817 34.10 15.60 5.96
N GLY A 818 33.46 14.57 6.52
CA GLY A 818 32.54 13.79 5.71
C GLY A 818 31.76 12.70 6.43
N PHE A 819 30.66 12.31 5.80
CA PHE A 819 29.73 11.26 6.23
C PHE A 819 29.75 10.09 5.25
N ARG A 820 29.65 8.87 5.79
CA ARG A 820 29.34 7.67 5.00
C ARG A 820 27.96 7.18 5.41
N PHE A 821 27.13 6.93 4.41
CA PHE A 821 25.82 6.32 4.53
C PHE A 821 25.92 4.89 3.98
N GLU A 822 25.38 3.92 4.70
CA GLU A 822 25.40 2.50 4.36
C GLU A 822 23.99 1.91 4.38
N ASN A 823 23.82 0.75 3.71
CA ASN A 823 22.56 0.03 3.56
C ASN A 823 21.49 0.76 2.73
N LEU A 824 21.90 1.58 1.76
CA LEU A 824 20.97 2.21 0.82
C LEU A 824 20.52 1.22 -0.26
N LYS A 825 19.27 1.38 -0.74
CA LYS A 825 18.67 0.53 -1.78
C LYS A 825 19.39 0.71 -3.11
N GLN A 826 20.02 -0.36 -3.59
CA GLN A 826 20.69 -0.35 -4.90
C GLN A 826 19.66 -0.14 -6.02
N GLY A 827 20.02 0.65 -7.04
CA GLY A 827 19.13 1.01 -8.15
C GLY A 827 18.16 2.15 -7.84
N SER A 828 17.99 2.55 -6.57
CA SER A 828 17.29 3.77 -6.18
C SER A 828 18.16 5.01 -6.35
N LYS A 829 17.50 6.17 -6.46
CA LYS A 829 18.13 7.48 -6.52
C LYS A 829 17.77 8.28 -5.27
N TYR A 830 18.72 9.11 -4.86
CA TYR A 830 18.67 9.88 -3.64
C TYR A 830 18.97 11.36 -3.91
N THR A 831 18.26 12.24 -3.20
CA THR A 831 18.52 13.68 -3.17
C THR A 831 19.01 14.10 -1.79
N PHE A 832 20.13 14.82 -1.73
CA PHE A 832 20.70 15.44 -0.54
C PHE A 832 20.44 16.94 -0.56
N VAL A 833 19.74 17.45 0.44
CA VAL A 833 19.51 18.87 0.69
C VAL A 833 20.29 19.27 1.93
N ILE A 834 21.29 20.14 1.78
CA ILE A 834 22.26 20.45 2.81
C ILE A 834 22.16 21.92 3.21
N PHE A 835 22.11 22.18 4.51
CA PHE A 835 22.10 23.52 5.09
C PHE A 835 23.32 23.71 5.99
N GLY A 836 23.80 24.96 6.07
CA GLY A 836 24.82 25.38 7.02
C GLY A 836 24.73 26.88 7.24
N SER A 837 25.02 27.33 8.47
CA SER A 837 24.99 28.74 8.82
C SER A 837 26.06 29.12 9.83
N ARG A 838 26.73 30.25 9.57
CA ARG A 838 27.64 30.88 10.52
C ARG A 838 27.53 32.40 10.41
N THR A 839 27.14 33.08 11.48
CA THR A 839 27.13 34.55 11.53
C THR A 839 28.51 35.13 11.22
N ALA A 840 28.67 35.68 10.03
CA ALA A 840 29.94 36.16 9.49
C ALA A 840 29.73 37.19 8.38
N SER A 841 30.74 38.02 8.12
CA SER A 841 30.74 39.06 7.08
C SER A 841 31.59 38.71 5.85
N ASP A 842 32.44 37.68 5.95
CA ASP A 842 33.22 37.11 4.85
C ASP A 842 32.41 36.01 4.13
N ASN A 843 32.83 35.61 2.92
CA ASN A 843 32.24 34.49 2.19
C ASN A 843 32.86 33.17 2.66
N ARG A 844 32.00 32.28 3.15
CA ARG A 844 32.39 30.96 3.66
C ARG A 844 31.89 29.84 2.77
N ASP A 845 32.02 30.03 1.46
CA ASP A 845 31.65 29.04 0.45
C ASP A 845 32.15 27.64 0.85
N THR A 846 31.22 26.72 0.98
CA THR A 846 31.46 25.33 1.38
C THR A 846 31.03 24.44 0.22
N LYS A 847 31.91 23.53 -0.17
CA LYS A 847 31.67 22.58 -1.25
C LYS A 847 31.26 21.23 -0.67
N TYR A 848 30.15 20.69 -1.16
CA TYR A 848 29.64 19.37 -0.83
C TYR A 848 29.77 18.46 -2.04
N THR A 849 30.41 17.31 -1.89
CA THR A 849 30.54 16.31 -2.95
C THR A 849 29.97 14.99 -2.49
N VAL A 850 28.91 14.52 -3.14
CA VAL A 850 28.26 13.24 -2.84
C VAL A 850 28.70 12.21 -3.88
N VAL A 851 29.20 11.07 -3.42
CA VAL A 851 29.78 9.99 -4.24
C VAL A 851 29.10 8.67 -3.90
N GLY A 852 28.52 8.01 -4.89
CA GLY A 852 28.02 6.64 -4.84
C GLY A 852 28.34 5.94 -6.17
N GLY A 853 27.33 5.33 -6.80
CA GLY A 853 27.41 4.82 -8.17
C GLY A 853 27.60 5.93 -9.22
N ASN A 854 27.17 7.15 -8.89
CA ASN A 854 27.49 8.38 -9.61
C ASN A 854 27.93 9.49 -8.62
N THR A 855 28.28 10.68 -9.12
CA THR A 855 28.82 11.78 -8.30
C THR A 855 28.12 13.09 -8.62
N GLY A 856 27.80 13.86 -7.58
CA GLY A 856 27.25 15.21 -7.68
C GLY A 856 27.95 16.19 -6.74
N THR A 857 27.88 17.48 -7.05
CA THR A 857 28.53 18.54 -6.27
C THR A 857 27.65 19.78 -6.23
N ALA A 858 27.61 20.44 -5.07
CA ALA A 858 27.00 21.76 -4.90
C ALA A 858 27.82 22.61 -3.91
N ASN A 859 27.71 23.94 -4.05
CA ASN A 859 28.36 24.90 -3.16
C ASN A 859 27.31 25.73 -2.41
N LEU A 860 27.62 26.12 -1.17
CA LEU A 860 26.79 27.00 -0.35
C LEU A 860 27.67 28.02 0.38
N ASN A 861 27.35 29.31 0.21
CA ASN A 861 27.89 30.33 1.11
C ASN A 861 27.11 30.30 2.43
N VAL A 862 27.70 29.70 3.46
CA VAL A 862 27.07 29.55 4.78
C VAL A 862 27.16 30.82 5.65
N ALA A 863 27.83 31.88 5.19
CA ALA A 863 27.99 33.10 5.96
C ALA A 863 26.65 33.83 6.16
N SER A 864 26.21 33.90 7.41
CA SER A 864 24.92 34.48 7.83
C SER A 864 23.72 33.95 7.03
N ASN A 865 23.80 32.70 6.56
CA ASN A 865 22.77 32.08 5.75
C ASN A 865 21.50 31.84 6.58
N THR A 866 20.34 32.20 6.01
CA THR A 866 19.03 32.00 6.65
C THR A 866 18.04 31.21 5.78
N SER A 867 18.33 31.00 4.49
CA SER A 867 17.34 30.48 3.52
C SER A 867 17.91 29.57 2.44
N GLU A 868 19.20 29.60 2.16
CA GLU A 868 19.78 28.88 1.02
C GLU A 868 20.22 27.48 1.43
N VAL A 869 20.08 26.53 0.51
CA VAL A 869 20.50 25.13 0.67
C VAL A 869 21.29 24.68 -0.55
N ALA A 870 22.22 23.75 -0.35
CA ALA A 870 22.87 23.02 -1.44
C ALA A 870 22.05 21.76 -1.75
N VAL A 871 21.64 21.58 -3.01
CA VAL A 871 20.84 20.42 -3.47
C VAL A 871 21.67 19.57 -4.42
N ILE A 872 21.79 18.29 -4.13
CA ILE A 872 22.50 17.29 -4.95
C ILE A 872 21.55 16.11 -5.16
N SER A 873 21.00 16.00 -6.37
CA SER A 873 19.95 15.03 -6.73
C SER A 873 20.46 13.88 -7.58
N ASP A 874 19.59 12.88 -7.79
CA ASP A 874 19.81 11.73 -8.65
C ASP A 874 21.03 10.87 -8.28
N ILE A 875 21.45 10.85 -7.00
CA ILE A 875 22.59 10.04 -6.57
C ILE A 875 22.15 8.59 -6.38
N THR A 876 22.79 7.66 -7.10
CA THR A 876 22.62 6.22 -6.87
C THR A 876 23.66 5.71 -5.89
N PRO A 877 23.34 4.78 -4.98
CA PRO A 877 24.34 4.10 -4.16
C PRO A 877 25.36 3.33 -5.01
N ASP A 878 26.52 3.04 -4.45
CA ASP A 878 27.50 2.12 -5.08
C ASP A 878 27.04 0.65 -5.04
N ALA A 879 27.87 -0.26 -5.56
CA ALA A 879 27.56 -1.69 -5.65
C ALA A 879 27.45 -2.39 -4.27
N GLU A 880 27.88 -1.72 -3.21
CA GLU A 880 27.78 -2.17 -1.83
C GLU A 880 26.66 -1.44 -1.07
N GLY A 881 25.84 -0.62 -1.75
CA GLY A 881 24.75 0.13 -1.15
C GLY A 881 25.22 1.32 -0.30
N LYS A 882 26.35 1.96 -0.66
CA LYS A 882 26.94 3.07 0.10
C LYS A 882 26.90 4.38 -0.68
N ILE A 883 26.83 5.48 0.09
CA ILE A 883 27.02 6.86 -0.39
C ILE A 883 27.97 7.58 0.56
N VAL A 884 28.88 8.38 0.01
CA VAL A 884 29.86 9.19 0.75
C VAL A 884 29.62 10.68 0.47
N LEU A 885 29.43 11.48 1.52
CA LEU A 885 29.37 12.94 1.46
C LEU A 885 30.68 13.54 1.97
N ASN A 886 31.40 14.24 1.10
CA ASN A 886 32.60 15.01 1.44
C ASN A 886 32.24 16.50 1.58
N VAL A 887 32.83 17.17 2.56
CA VAL A 887 32.64 18.60 2.85
C VAL A 887 34.00 19.28 2.89
N GLU A 888 34.18 20.31 2.06
CA GLU A 888 35.45 21.00 1.88
C GLU A 888 35.26 22.52 1.74
N LYS A 889 36.36 23.27 1.82
CA LYS A 889 36.38 24.69 1.44
C LYS A 889 36.04 24.84 -0.05
N GLY A 890 35.02 25.66 -0.36
CA GLY A 890 34.66 26.00 -1.73
C GLY A 890 35.60 27.02 -2.38
N ASP A 891 35.63 27.06 -3.71
CA ASP A 891 36.54 27.91 -4.49
C ASP A 891 36.26 29.41 -4.30
N ALA A 892 35.01 29.79 -3.99
CA ALA A 892 34.62 31.18 -3.76
C ALA A 892 34.82 31.65 -2.32
N ASN A 893 35.36 30.80 -1.44
CA ASN A 893 35.56 31.10 -0.02
C ASN A 893 36.74 32.07 0.17
N ASP A 894 36.44 33.27 0.68
CA ASP A 894 37.40 34.36 0.88
C ASP A 894 37.83 34.54 2.35
N ASN A 895 37.34 33.68 3.25
CA ASN A 895 37.79 33.64 4.63
C ASN A 895 39.28 33.23 4.70
N SER A 896 40.08 34.00 5.45
CA SER A 896 41.54 33.83 5.51
C SER A 896 42.02 32.51 6.13
N THR A 897 41.19 31.87 6.95
CA THR A 897 41.44 30.55 7.55
C THR A 897 40.81 29.42 6.70
N GLY A 898 39.93 29.76 5.75
CA GLY A 898 39.26 28.82 4.87
C GLY A 898 38.29 27.89 5.59
N PHE A 899 37.44 28.44 6.46
CA PHE A 899 36.43 27.66 7.18
C PHE A 899 35.33 27.14 6.24
N PHE A 900 34.87 25.92 6.49
CA PHE A 900 33.70 25.29 5.85
C PHE A 900 32.80 24.62 6.90
N TYR A 901 31.50 24.45 6.61
CA TYR A 901 30.49 24.07 7.59
C TYR A 901 29.44 23.09 7.06
N ILE A 902 28.84 22.29 7.96
CA ILE A 902 27.63 21.51 7.68
C ILE A 902 26.75 21.51 8.94
N GLY A 903 25.51 21.98 8.81
CA GLY A 903 24.57 22.11 9.93
C GLY A 903 23.47 21.07 9.88
N ALA A 904 22.79 20.94 8.75
CA ALA A 904 21.72 19.97 8.58
C ALA A 904 21.78 19.27 7.21
N ILE A 905 21.35 18.01 7.18
CA ILE A 905 21.22 17.21 5.96
C ILE A 905 19.81 16.65 5.91
N ARG A 906 19.15 16.77 4.76
CA ARG A 906 17.90 16.09 4.45
C ARG A 906 18.11 15.16 3.26
N ILE A 907 17.68 13.91 3.39
CA ILE A 907 17.81 12.87 2.36
C ILE A 907 16.40 12.46 1.92
N LEU A 908 16.19 12.41 0.61
CA LEU A 908 14.96 11.93 -0.03
C LEU A 908 15.28 10.78 -0.98
N SER A 909 14.44 9.75 -1.03
CA SER A 909 14.44 8.71 -2.06
C SER A 909 13.45 9.04 -3.19
N ASP A 910 13.78 8.65 -4.43
CA ASP A 910 12.98 8.95 -5.62
C ASP A 910 11.59 8.27 -5.69
N ALA A 911 11.17 7.52 -4.66
CA ALA A 911 9.78 7.09 -4.52
C ALA A 911 8.83 8.28 -4.24
N ILE A 912 9.36 9.42 -3.76
CA ILE A 912 8.58 10.64 -3.48
C ILE A 912 8.88 11.73 -4.52
N THR A 913 8.41 11.55 -5.76
CA THR A 913 8.29 12.68 -6.71
C THR A 913 6.87 12.89 -7.25
N SER A 914 5.87 12.22 -6.68
CA SER A 914 4.46 12.51 -6.90
C SER A 914 3.96 13.53 -5.87
N ASN A 915 3.62 14.75 -6.31
CA ASN A 915 3.02 15.79 -5.45
C ASN A 915 1.59 15.46 -4.97
N ASP A 916 1.02 14.31 -5.35
CA ASP A 916 -0.38 13.97 -5.06
C ASP A 916 -0.62 13.31 -3.70
N GLU A 917 0.41 12.80 -3.03
CA GLU A 917 0.24 12.05 -1.77
C GLU A 917 0.40 12.89 -0.49
N LEU A 918 0.63 14.21 -0.62
CA LEU A 918 0.72 15.18 0.50
C LEU A 918 -0.63 15.79 0.91
N LYS A 919 -1.76 15.11 0.64
CA LYS A 919 -3.12 15.59 0.99
C LYS A 919 -3.72 14.74 2.11
N LEU A 920 -4.37 15.39 3.08
CA LEU A 920 -5.29 14.71 4.00
C LEU A 920 -6.56 14.35 3.20
N ASP A 921 -7.12 13.15 3.39
CA ASP A 921 -8.29 12.66 2.65
C ASP A 921 -9.39 13.73 2.54
N ASP A 922 -9.83 13.99 1.31
CA ASP A 922 -10.56 15.21 0.96
C ASP A 922 -11.95 15.32 1.62
N ASP A 923 -12.49 14.18 2.11
CA ASP A 923 -13.88 13.98 2.53
C ASP A 923 -14.14 13.92 4.06
N GLU A 924 -13.10 13.99 4.90
CA GLU A 924 -13.29 13.78 6.34
C GLU A 924 -13.49 15.06 7.15
N ILE A 925 -12.73 16.13 6.89
CA ILE A 925 -12.68 17.32 7.76
C ILE A 925 -13.70 18.38 7.33
N SER A 926 -14.56 18.83 8.26
CA SER A 926 -15.57 19.86 8.02
C SER A 926 -15.26 21.17 8.75
N VAL A 927 -15.45 22.32 8.08
CA VAL A 927 -15.23 23.67 8.66
C VAL A 927 -16.50 24.50 8.57
N TYR A 928 -17.07 24.92 9.71
CA TYR A 928 -18.36 25.62 9.76
C TYR A 928 -18.54 26.51 11.00
N PRO A 929 -19.36 27.57 10.95
CA PRO A 929 -19.98 28.11 9.74
C PRO A 929 -18.95 28.87 8.89
N VAL A 930 -19.12 28.87 7.57
CA VAL A 930 -18.44 29.81 6.66
C VAL A 930 -19.53 30.46 5.81
N PRO A 931 -19.83 31.78 5.93
CA PRO A 931 -19.12 32.79 6.72
C PRO A 931 -19.37 32.72 8.25
N PHE A 932 -18.32 32.98 9.05
CA PHE A 932 -18.36 33.02 10.52
C PHE A 932 -18.31 34.45 11.08
N ASP A 933 -18.69 34.61 12.35
CA ASP A 933 -18.55 35.86 13.10
C ASP A 933 -17.27 35.82 13.95
N ASN A 934 -17.32 35.19 15.13
CA ASN A 934 -16.17 35.15 16.06
C ASN A 934 -15.66 33.74 16.39
N ILE A 935 -16.36 32.69 15.95
CA ILE A 935 -16.00 31.30 16.21
C ILE A 935 -16.19 30.51 14.92
N ILE A 936 -15.19 29.69 14.58
CA ILE A 936 -15.27 28.68 13.53
C ILE A 936 -15.04 27.30 14.15
N MET A 937 -15.91 26.35 13.82
CA MET A 937 -15.85 24.96 14.27
C MET A 937 -15.18 24.12 13.20
N LEU A 938 -14.36 23.17 13.63
CA LEU A 938 -13.78 22.15 12.79
C LEU A 938 -14.21 20.78 13.34
N ASP A 939 -14.54 19.85 12.45
CA ASP A 939 -14.99 18.49 12.79
C ASP A 939 -14.12 17.48 12.06
N LYS A 940 -13.90 16.33 12.70
CA LYS A 940 -12.97 15.25 12.28
C LYS A 940 -11.53 15.70 12.00
N VAL A 941 -11.04 16.69 12.72
CA VAL A 941 -9.65 17.15 12.64
C VAL A 941 -8.72 16.02 13.15
N PRO A 942 -7.67 15.62 12.41
CA PRO A 942 -6.75 14.56 12.84
C PRO A 942 -6.08 14.86 14.18
N LEU A 943 -5.73 13.79 14.91
CA LEU A 943 -4.97 13.87 16.15
C LEU A 943 -3.58 14.46 15.88
N TYR A 944 -3.09 15.35 16.77
CA TYR A 944 -1.80 16.06 16.69
C TYR A 944 -1.59 17.05 15.53
N SER A 945 -2.64 17.35 14.75
CA SER A 945 -2.58 18.31 13.64
C SER A 945 -2.44 19.78 14.07
N THR A 946 -1.84 20.59 13.21
CA THR A 946 -1.71 22.04 13.36
C THR A 946 -2.78 22.75 12.54
N VAL A 947 -3.54 23.66 13.17
CA VAL A 947 -4.54 24.50 12.52
C VAL A 947 -4.06 25.95 12.53
N SER A 948 -3.85 26.51 11.35
CA SER A 948 -3.28 27.85 11.16
C SER A 948 -4.18 28.69 10.27
N VAL A 949 -4.35 29.97 10.61
CA VAL A 949 -5.09 30.94 9.79
C VAL A 949 -4.11 31.95 9.21
N TYR A 950 -4.29 32.26 7.92
CA TYR A 950 -3.48 33.19 7.15
C TYR A 950 -4.37 34.28 6.53
N THR A 951 -3.81 35.47 6.35
CA THR A 951 -4.39 36.48 5.45
C THR A 951 -4.33 35.99 4.00
N ILE A 952 -5.14 36.58 3.11
CA ILE A 952 -5.06 36.30 1.66
C ILE A 952 -3.70 36.62 1.03
N THR A 953 -2.86 37.41 1.70
CA THR A 953 -1.50 37.73 1.26
C THR A 953 -0.46 36.75 1.82
N GLY A 954 -0.90 35.69 2.51
CA GLY A 954 -0.03 34.63 3.02
C GLY A 954 0.58 34.89 4.40
N SER A 955 0.17 35.95 5.11
CA SER A 955 0.68 36.21 6.47
C SER A 955 -0.06 35.37 7.49
N LYS A 956 0.63 34.50 8.24
CA LYS A 956 0.06 33.70 9.33
C LYS A 956 -0.37 34.62 10.48
N ILE A 957 -1.62 34.49 10.93
CA ILE A 957 -2.25 35.34 11.95
C ILE A 957 -2.75 34.55 13.16
N LEU A 958 -2.93 33.24 13.03
CA LEU A 958 -3.30 32.36 14.13
C LEU A 958 -2.74 30.96 13.88
N GLU A 959 -2.37 30.25 14.95
CA GLU A 959 -1.91 28.86 14.91
C GLU A 959 -2.31 28.17 16.22
N THR A 960 -2.79 26.94 16.14
CA THR A 960 -3.19 26.14 17.30
C THR A 960 -2.99 24.67 16.99
N ARG A 961 -2.47 23.91 17.97
CA ARG A 961 -2.30 22.46 17.84
C ARG A 961 -3.52 21.72 18.40
N ASN A 962 -4.03 20.75 17.64
CA ASN A 962 -5.09 19.85 18.06
C ASN A 962 -4.50 18.56 18.64
N ASN A 963 -4.42 18.45 19.96
CA ASN A 963 -3.81 17.28 20.62
C ASN A 963 -4.79 16.13 20.90
N GLU A 964 -6.09 16.29 20.60
CA GLU A 964 -7.14 15.33 20.98
C GLU A 964 -7.83 14.66 19.79
N GLY A 965 -7.67 15.20 18.57
CA GLY A 965 -8.40 14.72 17.39
C GLY A 965 -9.89 15.08 17.44
N GLY A 966 -10.62 14.88 16.36
CA GLY A 966 -12.06 15.10 16.30
C GLY A 966 -12.49 16.58 16.21
N LYS A 967 -13.32 17.06 17.14
CA LYS A 967 -13.93 18.39 17.06
C LYS A 967 -13.08 19.46 17.75
N MET A 968 -12.89 20.60 17.08
CA MET A 968 -12.26 21.77 17.70
C MET A 968 -13.06 23.05 17.40
N SER A 969 -12.92 24.04 18.29
CA SER A 969 -13.44 25.39 18.08
C SER A 969 -12.30 26.40 18.05
N LEU A 970 -12.30 27.29 17.07
CA LEU A 970 -11.29 28.32 16.92
C LEU A 970 -11.92 29.70 17.18
N ASN A 971 -11.39 30.42 18.17
CA ASN A 971 -11.82 31.79 18.48
C ASN A 971 -11.07 32.78 17.57
N THR A 972 -11.83 33.51 16.78
CA THR A 972 -11.34 34.46 15.77
C THR A 972 -11.83 35.88 16.06
N SER A 973 -12.22 36.20 17.31
CA SER A 973 -12.76 37.50 17.69
C SER A 973 -11.86 38.68 17.33
N ASP A 974 -10.54 38.50 17.41
CA ASP A 974 -9.55 39.54 17.08
C ASP A 974 -9.31 39.75 15.58
N LEU A 975 -9.85 38.88 14.72
CA LEU A 975 -9.75 39.05 13.26
C LEU A 975 -10.69 40.15 12.77
N LYS A 976 -10.30 40.88 11.72
CA LYS A 976 -11.18 41.86 11.07
C LYS A 976 -12.12 41.16 10.08
N ALA A 977 -13.23 41.81 9.69
CA ALA A 977 -14.05 41.32 8.59
C ALA A 977 -13.20 41.17 7.32
N GLY A 978 -13.28 40.03 6.65
CA GLY A 978 -12.40 39.72 5.52
C GLY A 978 -12.29 38.24 5.17
N ILE A 979 -11.51 37.96 4.13
CA ILE A 979 -11.21 36.60 3.65
C ILE A 979 -9.90 36.14 4.29
N TYR A 980 -9.86 34.88 4.72
CA TYR A 980 -8.70 34.23 5.30
C TYR A 980 -8.55 32.81 4.74
N ILE A 981 -7.35 32.24 4.88
CA ILE A 981 -7.06 30.83 4.58
C ILE A 981 -6.84 30.11 5.90
N LEU A 982 -7.62 29.08 6.18
CA LEU A 982 -7.41 28.16 7.29
C LEU A 982 -6.71 26.91 6.76
N LYS A 983 -5.50 26.65 7.21
CA LYS A 983 -4.70 25.46 6.89
C LYS A 983 -4.79 24.49 8.07
N ILE A 984 -4.99 23.21 7.79
CA ILE A 984 -4.84 22.10 8.71
C ILE A 984 -3.72 21.24 8.15
N SER A 985 -2.70 20.95 8.95
CA SER A 985 -1.65 20.02 8.58
C SER A 985 -1.45 18.96 9.65
N ASP A 986 -1.26 17.71 9.22
CA ASP A 986 -0.74 16.67 10.12
C ASP A 986 0.78 16.65 9.99
N ASN A 987 1.45 17.10 11.06
CA ASN A 987 2.91 17.23 11.18
C ASN A 987 3.63 17.72 9.89
N ASP A 988 2.92 18.56 9.10
CA ASP A 988 3.29 19.17 7.82
C ASP A 988 3.59 18.25 6.61
N THR A 989 3.30 16.95 6.69
CA THR A 989 3.38 16.03 5.53
C THR A 989 2.09 16.03 4.72
N LYS A 990 0.92 16.07 5.36
CA LYS A 990 -0.38 16.15 4.69
C LYS A 990 -1.07 17.47 5.01
N ILE A 991 -1.52 18.20 3.97
CA ILE A 991 -2.10 19.54 4.12
C ILE A 991 -3.53 19.60 3.56
N LYS A 992 -4.43 20.24 4.31
CA LYS A 992 -5.75 20.67 3.83
C LYS A 992 -5.94 22.16 4.09
N ALA A 993 -6.46 22.91 3.11
CA ALA A 993 -6.72 24.34 3.25
C ALA A 993 -8.18 24.68 2.93
N TYR A 994 -8.75 25.59 3.72
CA TYR A 994 -10.11 26.10 3.60
C TYR A 994 -10.05 27.61 3.42
N LYS A 995 -10.79 28.12 2.44
CA LYS A 995 -11.10 29.54 2.38
C LYS A 995 -12.21 29.84 3.37
N ILE A 996 -11.94 30.68 4.35
CA ILE A 996 -12.91 31.07 5.38
C ILE A 996 -13.20 32.57 5.28
N ILE A 997 -14.44 32.98 5.57
CA ILE A 997 -14.90 34.37 5.43
C ILE A 997 -15.42 34.85 6.78
N LYS A 998 -14.80 35.89 7.34
CA LYS A 998 -15.29 36.60 8.54
C LYS A 998 -16.20 37.74 8.14
N ARG A 999 -17.40 37.80 8.74
CA ARG A 999 -18.36 38.88 8.54
C ARG A 999 -17.95 40.19 9.21
#